data_AF-A0A151C938-F1
#
_entry.id   AF-A0A151C938-F1
#
_cell.length_a   1.000
_cell.length_b   1.000
_cell.length_c   1.000
_cell.angle_alpha   90.00
_cell.angle_beta   90.00
_cell.angle_gamma   90.00
#
_symmetry.space_group_name_H-M   'P 1'
#
loop_
_entity.id
_entity.type
_entity.pdbx_description
1 polymer ?
#
loop_
_entity_poly.entity_id
_entity_poly.type
_entity_poly.pdbx_seq_one_letter_code
_entity_poly.pdbx_strand_id
1 'polypeptide(L)'
;MITTWRQRGMAIVAMLTGLIIMVGVVFGSANTAYAATLTPADERYHVAFPYNDMEYYVGVAGLDASGNKYYCIEAGKLSDYVIGPTTVLASDENARRMAWILDRYRDTDAATHAAIGIIVQDHFGRDRDEWARQMAVIQGRYPEIVAKAARIWDQSAGKTPAGTTVERTDAEALRSGSISVKVVNRAGDAIAGVPFTVTLQGAARFVQGGNTFSGVSTSAGSSIAWEATGAGEVTANTTYEYGRMHVMDSTQDMLAFDSMASTGGASTTFRVRKDFVPAVSTKVSEKVLDVASPVFDDVTSGVADADSYWVPDLELQARGYYFDGLDTGDVGNVITPNAQESADAFLARLATLGYEPVAYGKASFTGVGQQARVQAMTKPDDGAAYRTKQNSGFGTWVWVFRRSEQSKQAQEYLIGDWISPFMEATESNTSRRKLEVMSTVTEHSADIGAELSDTITVSGFPADHGQYAGNEEYEFAADRPYATVSVWWSGDPDNPSNDEAYKPSGGEVPTEDDNHRLLATWEIPAMNGTFKIGAGALDAHGAPMYLTAERPGWYVFVWRFEGDDRVSPASSRYDDAWERVRVLPPCESEKPCEPEKPETPPAPAEATTPNPRPSLPVTGGDVSLASVLAVSALAIGAILSIVVRWRRRYDRFKHWTMRWPIR
;
A
#
# COMPACT_ATOMS: atom_id res chain seq x y z
N MET A 1 -56.94 -0.56 -14.62
CA MET A 1 -57.05 -1.03 -16.02
C MET A 1 -55.79 -1.81 -16.37
N ILE A 2 -55.87 -2.79 -17.29
CA ILE A 2 -54.75 -3.46 -17.97
C ILE A 2 -53.62 -3.94 -17.03
N THR A 3 -53.86 -5.08 -16.38
CA THR A 3 -52.81 -5.90 -15.74
C THR A 3 -52.30 -7.00 -16.69
N THR A 4 -51.06 -7.43 -16.48
CA THR A 4 -50.53 -8.77 -16.85
C THR A 4 -50.73 -9.24 -18.31
N TRP A 5 -50.01 -8.63 -19.26
CA TRP A 5 -49.88 -9.13 -20.65
C TRP A 5 -48.42 -9.26 -21.12
N ARG A 6 -47.62 -10.12 -20.46
CA ARG A 6 -46.34 -10.62 -21.04
C ARG A 6 -45.82 -11.98 -20.52
N GLN A 7 -46.69 -12.80 -19.91
CA GLN A 7 -46.31 -14.14 -19.39
C GLN A 7 -47.30 -15.26 -19.77
N ARG A 8 -48.17 -15.05 -20.77
CA ARG A 8 -49.16 -16.05 -21.26
C ARG A 8 -49.18 -16.13 -22.79
N GLY A 9 -48.03 -16.47 -23.38
CA GLY A 9 -47.87 -16.62 -24.84
C GLY A 9 -47.22 -17.93 -25.31
N MET A 10 -46.62 -18.71 -24.41
CA MET A 10 -45.81 -19.91 -24.72
C MET A 10 -46.37 -21.21 -24.12
N ALA A 11 -47.65 -21.24 -23.76
CA ALA A 11 -48.28 -22.39 -23.06
C ALA A 11 -49.39 -23.10 -23.86
N ILE A 12 -49.79 -22.57 -25.03
CA ILE A 12 -50.93 -23.10 -25.82
C ILE A 12 -50.46 -23.83 -27.08
N VAL A 13 -49.36 -23.39 -27.71
CA VAL A 13 -48.77 -24.08 -28.88
C VAL A 13 -48.25 -25.48 -28.50
N ALA A 14 -47.72 -25.65 -27.29
CA ALA A 14 -47.26 -26.95 -26.78
C ALA A 14 -48.40 -27.92 -26.41
N MET A 15 -49.64 -27.43 -26.25
CA MET A 15 -50.77 -28.22 -25.75
C MET A 15 -51.64 -28.80 -26.89
N LEU A 16 -51.49 -28.30 -28.12
CA LEU A 16 -52.20 -28.81 -29.30
C LEU A 16 -51.44 -29.90 -30.07
N THR A 17 -50.11 -29.97 -29.96
CA THR A 17 -49.31 -31.10 -30.48
C THR A 17 -49.58 -32.40 -29.71
N GLY A 18 -50.10 -32.32 -28.48
CA GLY A 18 -50.35 -33.47 -27.60
C GLY A 18 -51.67 -34.20 -27.83
N LEU A 19 -52.58 -33.71 -28.69
CA LEU A 19 -53.95 -34.26 -28.81
C LEU A 19 -54.27 -34.93 -30.16
N ILE A 20 -53.30 -35.14 -31.04
CA ILE A 20 -53.49 -35.80 -32.34
C ILE A 20 -53.07 -37.29 -32.32
N ILE A 21 -52.38 -37.75 -31.28
CA ILE A 21 -51.97 -39.16 -31.08
C ILE A 21 -53.07 -39.98 -30.35
N MET A 22 -54.14 -39.34 -29.86
CA MET A 22 -55.18 -39.94 -29.02
C MET A 22 -56.46 -40.43 -29.76
N VAL A 23 -56.43 -40.54 -31.09
CA VAL A 23 -57.54 -41.13 -31.89
C VAL A 23 -57.00 -42.12 -32.94
N GLY A 24 -55.98 -42.91 -32.58
CA GLY A 24 -55.30 -43.84 -33.49
C GLY A 24 -55.14 -45.28 -32.98
N VAL A 25 -55.67 -45.62 -31.79
CA VAL A 25 -55.47 -46.95 -31.16
C VAL A 25 -56.80 -47.57 -30.71
N VAL A 26 -57.65 -47.87 -31.69
CA VAL A 26 -58.63 -48.96 -31.63
C VAL A 26 -58.45 -49.74 -32.93
N PHE A 27 -58.36 -51.08 -32.85
CA PHE A 27 -57.82 -51.95 -33.91
C PHE A 27 -56.31 -51.82 -34.18
N GLY A 28 -55.53 -51.55 -33.14
CA GLY A 28 -54.18 -52.12 -33.08
C GLY A 28 -54.31 -53.64 -32.88
N SER A 29 -53.83 -54.44 -33.84
CA SER A 29 -53.67 -55.88 -33.63
C SER A 29 -52.73 -56.15 -32.45
N ALA A 30 -52.91 -57.27 -31.76
CA ALA A 30 -52.01 -57.71 -30.70
C ALA A 30 -50.63 -58.07 -31.29
N ASN A 31 -49.79 -57.05 -31.52
CA ASN A 31 -48.37 -57.23 -31.76
C ASN A 31 -47.81 -57.89 -30.51
N THR A 32 -47.47 -59.17 -30.62
CA THR A 32 -46.69 -59.90 -29.62
C THR A 32 -45.45 -59.08 -29.32
N ALA A 33 -45.34 -58.57 -28.10
CA ALA A 33 -44.10 -58.01 -27.59
C ALA A 33 -43.08 -59.14 -27.48
N TYR A 34 -42.35 -59.39 -28.57
CA TYR A 34 -41.17 -60.23 -28.53
C TYR A 34 -40.25 -59.64 -27.48
N ALA A 35 -39.92 -60.43 -26.45
CA ALA A 35 -38.91 -60.04 -25.49
C ALA A 35 -37.62 -59.74 -26.27
N ALA A 36 -36.95 -58.64 -25.96
CA ALA A 36 -35.72 -58.29 -26.65
C ALA A 36 -34.69 -59.41 -26.39
N THR A 37 -34.01 -59.86 -27.44
CA THR A 37 -33.03 -60.95 -27.35
C THR A 37 -31.64 -60.45 -27.66
N LEU A 38 -30.64 -60.97 -26.96
CA LEU A 38 -29.25 -60.91 -27.40
C LEU A 38 -29.11 -61.70 -28.71
N THR A 39 -28.30 -61.19 -29.63
CA THR A 39 -27.80 -62.01 -30.75
C THR A 39 -26.73 -62.94 -30.20
N PRO A 40 -26.82 -64.28 -30.36
CA PRO A 40 -25.77 -65.20 -29.93
C PRO A 40 -24.44 -64.81 -30.57
N ALA A 41 -23.36 -64.85 -29.78
CA ALA A 41 -22.02 -64.53 -30.27
C ALA A 41 -21.52 -65.60 -31.25
N ASP A 42 -20.78 -65.19 -32.28
CA ASP A 42 -20.07 -66.11 -33.18
C ASP A 42 -18.63 -66.39 -32.74
N GLU A 43 -17.99 -67.34 -33.41
CA GLU A 43 -16.63 -67.86 -33.13
C GLU A 43 -15.54 -66.78 -32.99
N ARG A 44 -15.76 -65.55 -33.49
CA ARG A 44 -14.83 -64.42 -33.32
C ARG A 44 -14.77 -63.88 -31.88
N TYR A 45 -15.69 -64.27 -31.00
CA TYR A 45 -15.81 -63.73 -29.64
C TYR A 45 -15.71 -64.76 -28.51
N HIS A 46 -15.47 -66.04 -28.80
CA HIS A 46 -15.32 -67.10 -27.78
C HIS A 46 -14.46 -68.26 -28.29
N VAL A 47 -14.11 -69.20 -27.40
CA VAL A 47 -13.51 -70.49 -27.80
C VAL A 47 -14.30 -71.66 -27.23
N ALA A 48 -14.37 -72.75 -28.00
CA ALA A 48 -15.14 -73.94 -27.68
C ALA A 48 -14.31 -74.99 -26.91
N PHE A 49 -14.89 -75.59 -25.86
CA PHE A 49 -14.28 -76.67 -25.07
C PHE A 49 -15.31 -77.79 -24.77
N PRO A 50 -14.91 -79.07 -24.87
CA PRO A 50 -15.80 -80.20 -24.59
C PRO A 50 -15.90 -80.45 -23.08
N TYR A 51 -17.11 -80.58 -22.56
CA TYR A 51 -17.38 -80.83 -21.15
C TYR A 51 -18.77 -81.48 -20.98
N ASN A 52 -18.86 -82.53 -20.13
CA ASN A 52 -20.08 -83.33 -19.91
C ASN A 52 -20.80 -83.73 -21.21
N ASP A 53 -20.06 -84.33 -22.15
CA ASP A 53 -20.53 -84.79 -23.47
C ASP A 53 -21.17 -83.72 -24.38
N MET A 54 -21.00 -82.43 -24.05
CA MET A 54 -21.43 -81.29 -24.84
C MET A 54 -20.25 -80.35 -25.15
N GLU A 55 -20.45 -79.43 -26.10
CA GLU A 55 -19.49 -78.36 -26.40
C GLU A 55 -19.95 -77.04 -25.76
N TYR A 56 -19.12 -76.50 -24.87
CA TYR A 56 -19.33 -75.25 -24.15
C TYR A 56 -18.42 -74.15 -24.69
N TYR A 57 -18.80 -72.90 -24.49
CA TYR A 57 -18.05 -71.73 -24.96
C TYR A 57 -17.58 -70.88 -23.79
N VAL A 58 -16.35 -70.37 -23.86
CA VAL A 58 -15.85 -69.33 -22.94
C VAL A 58 -15.47 -68.09 -23.73
N GLY A 59 -16.04 -66.95 -23.34
CA GLY A 59 -15.95 -65.67 -24.05
C GLY A 59 -17.27 -64.90 -23.98
N VAL A 60 -17.57 -64.11 -25.01
CA VAL A 60 -18.88 -63.45 -25.13
C VAL A 60 -19.95 -64.51 -25.39
N ALA A 61 -21.08 -64.41 -24.69
CA ALA A 61 -22.26 -65.25 -24.90
C ALA A 61 -23.19 -64.64 -25.94
N GLY A 62 -23.45 -63.33 -25.87
CA GLY A 62 -24.29 -62.62 -26.82
C GLY A 62 -24.04 -61.12 -26.86
N LEU A 63 -24.62 -60.47 -27.87
CA LEU A 63 -24.54 -59.04 -28.11
C LEU A 63 -25.94 -58.41 -28.15
N ASP A 64 -26.10 -57.23 -27.55
CA ASP A 64 -27.35 -56.47 -27.68
C ASP A 64 -27.41 -55.68 -29.01
N ALA A 65 -28.54 -55.02 -29.27
CA ALA A 65 -28.76 -54.22 -30.47
C ALA A 65 -27.79 -53.01 -30.63
N SER A 66 -27.01 -52.66 -29.60
CA SER A 66 -25.95 -51.65 -29.66
C SER A 66 -24.56 -52.26 -29.88
N GLY A 67 -24.44 -53.59 -29.96
CA GLY A 67 -23.18 -54.31 -30.04
C GLY A 67 -22.43 -54.41 -28.71
N ASN A 68 -23.10 -54.13 -27.57
CA ASN A 68 -22.51 -54.34 -26.26
C ASN A 68 -22.40 -55.85 -25.97
N LYS A 69 -21.33 -56.27 -25.30
CA LYS A 69 -20.90 -57.68 -25.22
C LYS A 69 -21.17 -58.24 -23.83
N TYR A 70 -21.99 -59.29 -23.75
CA TYR A 70 -22.43 -59.94 -22.51
C TYR A 70 -21.68 -61.25 -22.27
N TYR A 71 -21.27 -61.48 -21.02
CA TYR A 71 -20.49 -62.65 -20.58
C TYR A 71 -21.24 -63.39 -19.46
N CYS A 72 -21.34 -64.72 -19.53
CA CYS A 72 -21.99 -65.54 -18.50
C CYS A 72 -21.32 -65.44 -17.13
N ILE A 73 -22.10 -65.41 -16.04
CA ILE A 73 -21.61 -65.53 -14.65
C ILE A 73 -22.13 -66.78 -13.92
N GLU A 74 -22.79 -67.71 -14.62
CA GLU A 74 -23.33 -68.94 -14.02
C GLU A 74 -22.83 -70.16 -14.79
N ALA A 75 -21.85 -70.89 -14.22
CA ALA A 75 -21.18 -71.97 -14.94
C ALA A 75 -22.12 -73.15 -15.21
N GLY A 76 -22.11 -73.65 -16.45
CA GLY A 76 -22.90 -74.82 -16.85
C GLY A 76 -24.37 -74.55 -17.25
N LYS A 77 -24.95 -73.39 -16.91
CA LYS A 77 -26.32 -73.03 -17.35
C LYS A 77 -26.36 -72.63 -18.83
N LEU A 78 -27.45 -72.98 -19.51
CA LEU A 78 -27.71 -72.58 -20.90
C LEU A 78 -28.41 -71.21 -20.96
N SER A 79 -28.06 -70.41 -21.96
CA SER A 79 -28.72 -69.15 -22.28
C SER A 79 -29.93 -69.38 -23.20
N ASP A 80 -31.06 -68.76 -22.88
CA ASP A 80 -32.20 -68.56 -23.81
C ASP A 80 -32.06 -67.28 -24.63
N TYR A 81 -31.03 -66.47 -24.33
CA TYR A 81 -30.71 -65.17 -24.92
C TYR A 81 -31.78 -64.08 -24.71
N VAL A 82 -32.70 -64.26 -23.76
CA VAL A 82 -33.72 -63.24 -23.42
C VAL A 82 -33.10 -62.15 -22.55
N ILE A 83 -33.29 -60.89 -22.94
CA ILE A 83 -32.87 -59.73 -22.14
C ILE A 83 -33.87 -59.52 -21.00
N GLY A 84 -33.45 -59.87 -19.78
CA GLY A 84 -34.19 -59.58 -18.55
C GLY A 84 -33.81 -58.21 -17.92
N PRO A 85 -34.18 -57.97 -16.65
CA PRO A 85 -33.87 -56.72 -15.97
C PRO A 85 -32.36 -56.57 -15.74
N THR A 86 -31.88 -55.32 -15.72
CA THR A 86 -30.47 -55.01 -15.50
C THR A 86 -30.26 -54.25 -14.20
N THR A 87 -29.24 -54.66 -13.44
CA THR A 87 -28.84 -54.03 -12.18
C THR A 87 -27.39 -53.56 -12.29
N VAL A 88 -27.15 -52.25 -12.17
CA VAL A 88 -25.79 -51.69 -12.22
C VAL A 88 -25.05 -52.00 -10.91
N LEU A 89 -23.84 -52.54 -11.01
CA LEU A 89 -23.05 -52.97 -9.88
C LEU A 89 -22.54 -51.80 -9.02
N ALA A 90 -22.24 -52.13 -7.75
CA ALA A 90 -21.54 -51.23 -6.85
C ALA A 90 -20.11 -50.93 -7.36
N SER A 91 -19.60 -49.72 -7.08
CA SER A 91 -18.29 -49.26 -7.55
C SER A 91 -17.15 -49.76 -6.64
N ASP A 92 -16.90 -51.06 -6.65
CA ASP A 92 -15.73 -51.68 -5.99
C ASP A 92 -14.52 -51.84 -6.94
N GLU A 93 -13.40 -52.38 -6.43
CA GLU A 93 -12.18 -52.55 -7.22
C GLU A 93 -12.36 -53.54 -8.37
N ASN A 94 -13.00 -54.69 -8.14
CA ASN A 94 -13.20 -55.70 -9.17
C ASN A 94 -14.11 -55.15 -10.27
N ALA A 95 -15.20 -54.48 -9.87
CA ALA A 95 -16.14 -53.87 -10.79
C ALA A 95 -15.46 -52.81 -11.70
N ARG A 96 -14.62 -51.94 -11.12
CA ARG A 96 -13.86 -50.94 -11.90
C ARG A 96 -12.78 -51.56 -12.79
N ARG A 97 -12.05 -52.58 -12.30
CA ARG A 97 -11.01 -53.30 -13.05
C ARG A 97 -11.60 -54.01 -14.26
N MET A 98 -12.72 -54.70 -14.08
CA MET A 98 -13.42 -55.34 -15.17
C MET A 98 -14.06 -54.33 -16.12
N ALA A 99 -14.64 -53.21 -15.64
CA ALA A 99 -15.12 -52.15 -16.52
C ALA A 99 -14.01 -51.58 -17.42
N TRP A 100 -12.80 -51.38 -16.87
CA TRP A 100 -11.62 -50.98 -17.64
C TRP A 100 -11.21 -52.05 -18.67
N ILE A 101 -11.27 -53.35 -18.30
CA ILE A 101 -11.00 -54.45 -19.24
C ILE A 101 -12.03 -54.47 -20.38
N LEU A 102 -13.33 -54.39 -20.08
CA LEU A 102 -14.41 -54.44 -21.08
C LEU A 102 -14.39 -53.25 -22.04
N ASP A 103 -14.03 -52.06 -21.55
CA ASP A 103 -13.83 -50.89 -22.41
C ASP A 103 -12.55 -51.03 -23.26
N ARG A 104 -11.42 -51.37 -22.63
CA ARG A 104 -10.12 -51.44 -23.30
C ARG A 104 -10.03 -52.53 -24.36
N TYR A 105 -10.71 -53.65 -24.14
CA TYR A 105 -10.74 -54.83 -25.02
C TYR A 105 -12.11 -55.02 -25.66
N ARG A 106 -12.85 -53.91 -25.87
CA ARG A 106 -14.18 -53.92 -26.49
C ARG A 106 -14.18 -54.64 -27.84
N ASP A 107 -13.16 -54.42 -28.66
CA ASP A 107 -13.00 -55.04 -29.98
C ASP A 107 -11.62 -55.71 -30.07
N THR A 108 -11.61 -57.05 -30.01
CA THR A 108 -10.37 -57.85 -29.90
C THR A 108 -10.55 -59.27 -30.46
N ASP A 109 -9.56 -60.13 -30.31
CA ASP A 109 -9.58 -61.53 -30.79
C ASP A 109 -10.38 -62.47 -29.87
N ALA A 110 -10.86 -63.59 -30.44
CA ALA A 110 -11.63 -64.61 -29.75
C ALA A 110 -10.93 -65.17 -28.50
N ALA A 111 -9.60 -65.33 -28.53
CA ALA A 111 -8.81 -65.79 -27.40
C ALA A 111 -8.66 -64.73 -26.29
N THR A 112 -8.77 -63.44 -26.62
CA THR A 112 -8.84 -62.35 -25.66
C THR A 112 -10.23 -62.24 -25.04
N HIS A 113 -11.30 -62.34 -25.84
CA HIS A 113 -12.66 -62.42 -25.29
C HIS A 113 -12.83 -63.67 -24.40
N ALA A 114 -12.28 -64.82 -24.79
CA ALA A 114 -12.22 -66.03 -23.95
C ALA A 114 -11.46 -65.80 -22.64
N ALA A 115 -10.30 -65.13 -22.69
CA ALA A 115 -9.56 -64.75 -21.49
C ALA A 115 -10.37 -63.81 -20.58
N ILE A 116 -11.16 -62.89 -21.14
CA ILE A 116 -12.09 -62.03 -20.37
C ILE A 116 -13.19 -62.88 -19.74
N GLY A 117 -13.77 -63.85 -20.46
CA GLY A 117 -14.77 -64.78 -19.93
C GLY A 117 -14.28 -65.59 -18.72
N ILE A 118 -13.00 -65.99 -18.72
CA ILE A 118 -12.34 -66.59 -17.53
C ILE A 118 -12.34 -65.62 -16.35
N ILE A 119 -11.85 -64.37 -16.54
CA ILE A 119 -11.82 -63.36 -15.47
C ILE A 119 -13.24 -63.03 -14.96
N VAL A 120 -14.25 -63.03 -15.84
CA VAL A 120 -15.66 -62.80 -15.46
C VAL A 120 -16.14 -63.89 -14.51
N GLN A 121 -15.90 -65.17 -14.82
CA GLN A 121 -16.26 -66.27 -13.91
C GLN A 121 -15.38 -66.28 -12.63
N ASP A 122 -14.09 -65.99 -12.73
CA ASP A 122 -13.18 -65.94 -11.58
C ASP A 122 -13.55 -64.82 -10.58
N HIS A 123 -14.06 -63.68 -11.04
CA HIS A 123 -14.35 -62.53 -10.16
C HIS A 123 -15.85 -62.31 -9.87
N PHE A 124 -16.74 -62.70 -10.78
CA PHE A 124 -18.20 -62.47 -10.67
C PHE A 124 -19.03 -63.75 -10.78
N GLY A 125 -18.41 -64.88 -11.13
CA GLY A 125 -19.09 -66.17 -11.27
C GLY A 125 -19.74 -66.64 -9.96
N ARG A 126 -20.92 -67.24 -10.07
CA ARG A 126 -21.73 -67.70 -8.93
C ARG A 126 -21.52 -69.19 -8.64
N ASP A 127 -21.57 -70.04 -9.67
CA ASP A 127 -21.50 -71.50 -9.54
C ASP A 127 -20.05 -72.01 -9.43
N ARG A 128 -19.37 -71.66 -8.32
CA ARG A 128 -17.92 -71.82 -8.16
C ARG A 128 -17.39 -73.24 -8.31
N ASP A 129 -18.07 -74.24 -7.78
CA ASP A 129 -17.65 -75.65 -7.90
C ASP A 129 -17.76 -76.16 -9.35
N GLU A 130 -18.73 -75.66 -10.10
CA GLU A 130 -18.96 -76.01 -11.50
C GLU A 130 -17.98 -75.29 -12.41
N TRP A 131 -17.71 -74.01 -12.14
CA TRP A 131 -16.64 -73.27 -12.79
C TRP A 131 -15.27 -73.94 -12.58
N ALA A 132 -14.94 -74.38 -11.36
CA ALA A 132 -13.68 -75.04 -11.08
C ALA A 132 -13.46 -76.32 -11.91
N ARG A 133 -14.54 -77.08 -12.19
CA ARG A 133 -14.50 -78.27 -13.08
C ARG A 133 -14.25 -77.88 -14.54
N GLN A 134 -14.96 -76.88 -15.05
CA GLN A 134 -14.80 -76.39 -16.42
C GLN A 134 -13.42 -75.74 -16.63
N MET A 135 -12.96 -74.95 -15.65
CA MET A 135 -11.65 -74.31 -15.62
C MET A 135 -10.49 -75.33 -15.66
N ALA A 136 -10.62 -76.50 -15.03
CA ALA A 136 -9.63 -77.57 -15.14
C ALA A 136 -9.48 -78.10 -16.59
N VAL A 137 -10.58 -78.20 -17.34
CA VAL A 137 -10.55 -78.59 -18.77
C VAL A 137 -9.99 -77.46 -19.64
N ILE A 138 -10.42 -76.22 -19.42
CA ILE A 138 -9.91 -75.04 -20.13
C ILE A 138 -8.39 -74.90 -19.89
N GLN A 139 -7.91 -75.11 -18.67
CA GLN A 139 -6.47 -75.08 -18.33
C GLN A 139 -5.66 -76.19 -19.00
N GLY A 140 -6.25 -77.37 -19.23
CA GLY A 140 -5.62 -78.46 -19.96
C GLY A 140 -5.58 -78.27 -21.48
N ARG A 141 -6.56 -77.57 -22.06
CA ARG A 141 -6.73 -77.40 -23.52
C ARG A 141 -6.22 -76.05 -24.06
N TYR A 142 -6.29 -74.99 -23.26
CA TYR A 142 -5.96 -73.60 -23.64
C TYR A 142 -5.11 -72.88 -22.56
N PRO A 143 -3.97 -73.46 -22.10
CA PRO A 143 -3.15 -72.87 -21.04
C PRO A 143 -2.67 -71.44 -21.36
N GLU A 144 -2.49 -71.10 -22.63
CA GLU A 144 -2.13 -69.76 -23.11
C GLU A 144 -3.25 -68.73 -22.94
N ILE A 145 -4.52 -69.14 -23.00
CA ILE A 145 -5.69 -68.29 -22.72
C ILE A 145 -5.81 -68.03 -21.23
N VAL A 146 -5.59 -69.04 -20.37
CA VAL A 146 -5.55 -68.83 -18.91
C VAL A 146 -4.41 -67.90 -18.51
N ALA A 147 -3.22 -68.08 -19.12
CA ALA A 147 -2.12 -67.15 -18.91
C ALA A 147 -2.40 -65.75 -19.49
N LYS A 148 -3.23 -65.62 -20.53
CA LYS A 148 -3.71 -64.31 -21.04
C LYS A 148 -4.68 -63.67 -20.03
N ALA A 149 -5.60 -64.44 -19.44
CA ALA A 149 -6.55 -63.97 -18.41
C ALA A 149 -5.82 -63.38 -17.19
N ALA A 150 -4.88 -64.14 -16.60
CA ALA A 150 -4.08 -63.66 -15.47
C ALA A 150 -3.34 -62.35 -15.80
N ARG A 151 -2.64 -62.27 -16.94
CA ARG A 151 -1.91 -61.05 -17.36
C ARG A 151 -2.83 -59.84 -17.57
N ILE A 152 -4.02 -60.03 -18.15
CA ILE A 152 -5.00 -58.94 -18.32
C ILE A 152 -5.51 -58.47 -16.96
N TRP A 153 -5.80 -59.40 -16.05
CA TRP A 153 -6.24 -59.07 -14.70
C TRP A 153 -5.17 -58.30 -13.93
N ASP A 154 -3.93 -58.79 -13.90
CA ASP A 154 -2.80 -58.13 -13.21
C ASP A 154 -2.54 -56.73 -13.80
N GLN A 155 -2.58 -56.59 -15.13
CA GLN A 155 -2.41 -55.30 -15.80
C GLN A 155 -3.48 -54.27 -15.42
N SER A 156 -4.74 -54.70 -15.21
CA SER A 156 -5.85 -53.79 -14.89
C SER A 156 -5.65 -53.03 -13.57
N ALA A 157 -4.98 -53.62 -12.57
CA ALA A 157 -4.70 -52.96 -11.28
C ALA A 157 -3.88 -51.67 -11.47
N GLY A 158 -2.87 -51.72 -12.36
CA GLY A 158 -2.01 -50.58 -12.70
C GLY A 158 -2.63 -49.57 -13.68
N LYS A 159 -3.92 -49.74 -14.05
CA LYS A 159 -4.62 -48.90 -15.05
C LYS A 159 -6.00 -48.43 -14.61
N THR A 160 -6.54 -48.95 -13.51
CA THR A 160 -7.87 -48.62 -13.00
C THR A 160 -7.83 -47.40 -12.09
N PRO A 161 -8.58 -46.31 -12.36
CA PRO A 161 -8.55 -45.11 -11.56
C PRO A 161 -9.26 -45.28 -10.21
N ALA A 162 -8.56 -44.93 -9.14
CA ALA A 162 -9.01 -45.02 -7.75
C ALA A 162 -9.15 -43.65 -7.08
N GLY A 163 -8.45 -42.62 -7.58
CA GLY A 163 -8.50 -41.27 -7.03
C GLY A 163 -7.71 -40.26 -7.86
N THR A 164 -7.45 -39.09 -7.27
CA THR A 164 -6.57 -38.06 -7.80
C THR A 164 -5.64 -37.53 -6.70
N THR A 165 -4.54 -36.91 -7.10
CA THR A 165 -3.80 -35.95 -6.25
C THR A 165 -4.02 -34.54 -6.78
N VAL A 166 -4.10 -33.55 -5.90
CA VAL A 166 -4.20 -32.14 -6.27
C VAL A 166 -3.36 -31.26 -5.35
N GLU A 167 -2.47 -30.46 -5.95
CA GLU A 167 -1.50 -29.62 -5.25
C GLU A 167 -1.48 -28.22 -5.85
N ARG A 168 -1.24 -27.19 -5.03
CA ARG A 168 -1.01 -25.81 -5.46
C ARG A 168 0.48 -25.53 -5.56
N THR A 169 0.90 -24.89 -6.64
CA THR A 169 2.20 -24.22 -6.75
C THR A 169 1.99 -22.72 -7.00
N ASP A 170 2.87 -21.88 -6.47
CA ASP A 170 2.76 -20.42 -6.56
C ASP A 170 3.79 -19.82 -7.50
N ALA A 171 3.37 -18.78 -8.22
CA ALA A 171 4.21 -17.98 -9.10
C ALA A 171 4.33 -16.54 -8.58
N GLU A 172 3.20 -15.91 -8.21
CA GLU A 172 3.14 -14.52 -7.72
C GLU A 172 2.40 -14.47 -6.36
N ALA A 173 2.99 -15.09 -5.35
CA ALA A 173 2.46 -15.15 -3.98
C ALA A 173 0.99 -15.63 -3.92
N LEU A 174 0.03 -14.71 -3.69
CA LEU A 174 -1.40 -15.02 -3.60
C LEU A 174 -2.21 -14.64 -4.85
N ARG A 175 -1.57 -14.17 -5.93
CA ARG A 175 -2.23 -13.72 -7.16
C ARG A 175 -2.33 -14.77 -8.24
N SER A 176 -1.26 -15.51 -8.49
CA SER A 176 -1.19 -16.45 -9.60
C SER A 176 -0.26 -17.63 -9.27
N GLY A 177 -0.55 -18.75 -9.92
CA GLY A 177 0.15 -20.01 -9.70
C GLY A 177 -0.37 -21.09 -10.63
N SER A 178 -0.22 -22.35 -10.23
CA SER A 178 -0.82 -23.48 -10.94
C SER A 178 -1.39 -24.53 -9.99
N ILE A 179 -2.39 -25.25 -10.46
CA ILE A 179 -2.92 -26.45 -9.82
C ILE A 179 -2.33 -27.66 -10.55
N SER A 180 -1.57 -28.48 -9.83
CA SER A 180 -1.00 -29.74 -10.32
C SER A 180 -1.95 -30.89 -10.00
N VAL A 181 -2.39 -31.64 -11.01
CA VAL A 181 -3.31 -32.78 -10.87
C VAL A 181 -2.73 -34.05 -11.48
N LYS A 182 -2.94 -35.19 -10.80
CA LYS A 182 -2.74 -36.54 -11.35
C LYS A 182 -3.99 -37.38 -11.07
N VAL A 183 -4.37 -38.26 -11.99
CA VAL A 183 -5.29 -39.38 -11.71
C VAL A 183 -4.43 -40.56 -11.29
N VAL A 184 -4.80 -41.28 -10.23
CA VAL A 184 -3.97 -42.35 -9.64
C VAL A 184 -4.71 -43.67 -9.49
N ASN A 185 -3.94 -44.77 -9.54
CA ASN A 185 -4.41 -46.12 -9.23
C ASN A 185 -4.51 -46.35 -7.70
N ARG A 186 -4.87 -47.57 -7.27
CA ARG A 186 -5.00 -47.91 -5.84
C ARG A 186 -3.66 -47.92 -5.07
N ALA A 187 -2.53 -48.03 -5.76
CA ALA A 187 -1.18 -47.94 -5.17
C ALA A 187 -0.62 -46.50 -5.12
N GLY A 188 -1.26 -45.54 -5.80
CA GLY A 188 -0.82 -44.15 -5.91
C GLY A 188 -0.09 -43.80 -7.21
N ASP A 189 0.14 -44.75 -8.13
CA ASP A 189 0.83 -44.47 -9.39
C ASP A 189 -0.06 -43.64 -10.34
N ALA A 190 0.55 -42.69 -11.06
CA ALA A 190 -0.14 -41.84 -12.02
C ALA A 190 -0.58 -42.62 -13.28
N ILE A 191 -1.89 -42.58 -13.57
CA ILE A 191 -2.50 -43.17 -14.76
C ILE A 191 -2.62 -42.10 -15.84
N ALA A 192 -2.21 -42.43 -17.08
CA ALA A 192 -2.47 -41.61 -18.26
C ALA A 192 -3.73 -42.08 -19.01
N GLY A 193 -4.44 -41.15 -19.66
CA GLY A 193 -5.58 -41.46 -20.53
C GLY A 193 -6.96 -41.41 -19.86
N VAL A 194 -7.06 -40.98 -18.60
CA VAL A 194 -8.34 -40.86 -17.89
C VAL A 194 -8.85 -39.42 -17.96
N PRO A 195 -10.09 -39.16 -18.45
CA PRO A 195 -10.70 -37.84 -18.38
C PRO A 195 -10.89 -37.35 -16.94
N PHE A 196 -10.59 -36.08 -16.70
CA PHE A 196 -10.70 -35.45 -15.39
C PHE A 196 -11.15 -33.99 -15.50
N THR A 197 -11.72 -33.45 -14.43
CA THR A 197 -12.01 -32.01 -14.31
C THR A 197 -11.44 -31.43 -13.02
N VAL A 198 -11.22 -30.12 -13.02
CA VAL A 198 -10.86 -29.32 -11.85
C VAL A 198 -11.79 -28.13 -11.80
N THR A 199 -12.39 -27.83 -10.64
CA THR A 199 -13.28 -26.68 -10.46
C THR A 199 -12.86 -25.85 -9.25
N LEU A 200 -12.59 -24.56 -9.48
CA LEU A 200 -12.26 -23.55 -8.48
C LEU A 200 -13.53 -22.94 -7.89
N GLN A 201 -13.74 -23.14 -6.60
CA GLN A 201 -14.81 -22.52 -5.81
C GLN A 201 -14.18 -21.43 -4.93
N GLY A 202 -14.40 -20.16 -5.27
CA GLY A 202 -13.84 -19.00 -4.56
C GLY A 202 -13.42 -17.87 -5.51
N ALA A 203 -12.61 -16.94 -5.01
CA ALA A 203 -12.17 -15.74 -5.72
C ALA A 203 -11.00 -15.96 -6.70
N ALA A 204 -11.06 -17.01 -7.53
CA ALA A 204 -10.07 -17.31 -8.57
C ALA A 204 -10.69 -17.93 -9.83
N ARG A 205 -9.96 -17.87 -10.94
CA ARG A 205 -10.30 -18.49 -12.23
C ARG A 205 -9.05 -19.12 -12.89
N PHE A 206 -9.25 -19.99 -13.87
CA PHE A 206 -8.14 -20.46 -14.70
C PHE A 206 -7.78 -19.41 -15.75
N VAL A 207 -6.48 -19.31 -16.09
CA VAL A 207 -5.97 -18.33 -17.07
C VAL A 207 -6.53 -18.58 -18.48
N GLN A 208 -6.88 -19.84 -18.79
CA GLN A 208 -7.56 -20.22 -20.04
C GLN A 208 -9.05 -19.80 -20.07
N GLY A 209 -9.59 -19.28 -18.97
CA GLY A 209 -10.96 -18.80 -18.83
C GLY A 209 -11.84 -19.69 -17.95
N GLY A 210 -12.73 -19.05 -17.19
CA GLY A 210 -13.71 -19.73 -16.34
C GLY A 210 -13.14 -20.41 -15.09
N ASN A 211 -14.03 -21.05 -14.33
CA ASN A 211 -13.72 -21.69 -13.05
C ASN A 211 -13.55 -23.20 -13.14
N THR A 212 -13.78 -23.81 -14.31
CA THR A 212 -13.67 -25.25 -14.54
C THR A 212 -12.72 -25.53 -15.70
N PHE A 213 -11.75 -26.41 -15.47
CA PHE A 213 -10.85 -26.98 -16.46
C PHE A 213 -11.21 -28.45 -16.67
N SER A 214 -11.16 -28.93 -17.91
CA SER A 214 -11.35 -30.35 -18.25
C SER A 214 -10.18 -30.83 -19.11
N GLY A 215 -9.67 -32.02 -18.82
CA GLY A 215 -8.52 -32.58 -19.52
C GLY A 215 -8.47 -34.10 -19.47
N VAL A 216 -7.39 -34.66 -20.01
CA VAL A 216 -7.09 -36.10 -19.97
C VAL A 216 -5.75 -36.28 -19.27
N SER A 217 -5.67 -37.22 -18.32
CA SER A 217 -4.52 -37.39 -17.45
C SER A 217 -3.26 -37.84 -18.19
N THR A 218 -2.09 -37.50 -17.63
CA THR A 218 -0.78 -37.99 -18.10
C THR A 218 -0.03 -38.65 -16.93
N SER A 219 1.00 -39.44 -17.23
CA SER A 219 1.88 -40.04 -16.21
C SER A 219 2.74 -39.01 -15.47
N ALA A 220 2.99 -37.84 -16.05
CA ALA A 220 3.64 -36.72 -15.35
C ALA A 220 2.64 -35.92 -14.48
N GLY A 221 1.35 -35.97 -14.83
CA GLY A 221 0.30 -35.08 -14.33
C GLY A 221 -0.02 -33.94 -15.30
N SER A 222 -0.81 -32.98 -14.84
CA SER A 222 -1.20 -31.78 -15.58
C SER A 222 -1.08 -30.58 -14.66
N SER A 223 -0.38 -29.53 -15.12
CA SER A 223 -0.28 -28.24 -14.41
C SER A 223 -1.18 -27.21 -15.08
N ILE A 224 -2.05 -26.57 -14.31
CA ILE A 224 -3.14 -25.74 -14.82
C ILE A 224 -3.05 -24.35 -14.17
N ALA A 225 -2.70 -23.34 -14.95
CA ALA A 225 -2.48 -21.98 -14.46
C ALA A 225 -3.78 -21.30 -13.99
N TRP A 226 -3.73 -20.66 -12.82
CA TRP A 226 -4.84 -19.92 -12.21
C TRP A 226 -4.43 -18.49 -11.81
N GLU A 227 -5.43 -17.62 -11.71
CA GLU A 227 -5.28 -16.23 -11.27
C GLU A 227 -6.42 -15.80 -10.32
N ALA A 228 -6.11 -14.92 -9.37
CA ALA A 228 -7.04 -14.38 -8.40
C ALA A 228 -7.97 -13.33 -9.01
N THR A 229 -9.28 -13.46 -8.77
CA THR A 229 -10.31 -12.49 -9.18
C THR A 229 -10.73 -11.56 -8.03
N GLY A 230 -10.27 -11.82 -6.82
CA GLY A 230 -10.52 -11.03 -5.61
C GLY A 230 -9.67 -11.54 -4.44
N ALA A 231 -10.14 -11.35 -3.20
CA ALA A 231 -9.52 -11.87 -1.99
C ALA A 231 -10.41 -12.90 -1.29
N GLY A 232 -9.82 -13.95 -0.72
CA GLY A 232 -10.54 -14.95 0.07
C GLY A 232 -9.93 -16.34 0.00
N GLU A 233 -10.73 -17.34 0.39
CA GLU A 233 -10.41 -18.76 0.23
C GLU A 233 -10.88 -19.27 -1.14
N VAL A 234 -10.14 -20.23 -1.69
CA VAL A 234 -10.45 -20.98 -2.91
C VAL A 234 -10.27 -22.46 -2.63
N THR A 235 -11.26 -23.28 -2.99
CA THR A 235 -11.11 -24.74 -3.03
C THR A 235 -11.06 -25.22 -4.49
N ALA A 236 -9.96 -25.88 -4.85
CA ALA A 236 -9.86 -26.63 -6.10
C ALA A 236 -10.35 -28.06 -5.87
N ASN A 237 -11.55 -28.37 -6.36
CA ASN A 237 -12.11 -29.71 -6.34
C ASN A 237 -11.76 -30.43 -7.64
N THR A 238 -11.47 -31.74 -7.59
CA THR A 238 -11.25 -32.55 -8.81
C THR A 238 -12.34 -33.61 -8.99
N THR A 239 -12.60 -33.99 -10.24
CA THR A 239 -13.35 -35.20 -10.60
C THR A 239 -12.56 -36.02 -11.60
N TYR A 240 -12.81 -37.32 -11.64
CA TYR A 240 -12.22 -38.22 -12.65
C TYR A 240 -13.25 -39.25 -13.12
N GLU A 241 -13.09 -39.75 -14.35
CA GLU A 241 -13.95 -40.77 -14.90
C GLU A 241 -13.51 -42.21 -14.54
N TYR A 242 -14.49 -43.10 -14.39
CA TYR A 242 -14.32 -44.52 -14.19
C TYR A 242 -15.45 -45.29 -14.92
N GLY A 243 -15.16 -46.52 -15.35
CA GLY A 243 -16.15 -47.39 -15.98
C GLY A 243 -17.08 -48.08 -14.97
N ARG A 244 -18.32 -48.34 -15.38
CA ARG A 244 -19.34 -49.08 -14.64
C ARG A 244 -19.75 -50.35 -15.41
N MET A 245 -20.37 -51.29 -14.71
CA MET A 245 -20.91 -52.53 -15.28
C MET A 245 -22.28 -52.83 -14.70
N HIS A 246 -23.10 -53.57 -15.45
CA HIS A 246 -24.35 -54.15 -14.98
C HIS A 246 -24.36 -55.66 -15.09
N VAL A 247 -25.11 -56.28 -14.19
CA VAL A 247 -25.60 -57.65 -14.36
C VAL A 247 -26.97 -57.58 -15.04
N MET A 248 -27.26 -58.57 -15.88
CA MET A 248 -28.56 -58.83 -16.47
C MET A 248 -29.07 -60.17 -15.93
N ASP A 249 -30.22 -60.16 -15.28
CA ASP A 249 -30.84 -61.36 -14.72
C ASP A 249 -31.59 -62.11 -15.83
N SER A 250 -31.38 -63.42 -16.01
CA SER A 250 -32.08 -64.24 -17.03
C SER A 250 -32.12 -65.74 -16.65
N THR A 251 -32.29 -66.66 -17.61
CA THR A 251 -32.07 -68.10 -17.40
C THR A 251 -30.58 -68.44 -17.17
N GLN A 252 -29.69 -67.57 -17.64
CA GLN A 252 -28.24 -67.56 -17.41
C GLN A 252 -27.85 -66.10 -17.13
N ASP A 253 -27.52 -65.75 -15.89
CA ASP A 253 -27.20 -64.35 -15.59
C ASP A 253 -25.89 -63.92 -16.26
N MET A 254 -25.88 -62.68 -16.77
CA MET A 254 -24.76 -62.17 -17.57
C MET A 254 -24.24 -60.83 -17.05
N LEU A 255 -22.99 -60.54 -17.37
CA LEU A 255 -22.28 -59.30 -17.03
C LEU A 255 -21.91 -58.54 -18.31
N ALA A 256 -22.08 -57.21 -18.31
CA ALA A 256 -21.68 -56.33 -19.42
C ALA A 256 -21.22 -54.95 -18.92
N PHE A 257 -20.61 -54.17 -19.81
CA PHE A 257 -20.26 -52.77 -19.55
C PHE A 257 -21.53 -51.89 -19.57
N ASP A 258 -21.64 -50.98 -18.59
CA ASP A 258 -22.79 -50.08 -18.43
C ASP A 258 -22.48 -48.70 -19.07
N SER A 259 -21.60 -47.93 -18.44
CA SER A 259 -21.31 -46.55 -18.82
C SER A 259 -19.97 -46.07 -18.27
N MET A 260 -19.46 -44.95 -18.80
CA MET A 260 -18.47 -44.14 -18.10
C MET A 260 -19.21 -43.18 -17.16
N ALA A 261 -18.69 -43.00 -15.95
CA ALA A 261 -19.23 -42.06 -14.96
C ALA A 261 -18.09 -41.27 -14.29
N SER A 262 -18.39 -40.04 -13.88
CA SER A 262 -17.47 -39.25 -13.04
C SER A 262 -17.69 -39.53 -11.54
N THR A 263 -16.63 -39.41 -10.75
CA THR A 263 -16.70 -39.33 -9.29
C THR A 263 -15.76 -38.24 -8.75
N GLY A 264 -15.95 -37.84 -7.49
CA GLY A 264 -15.06 -36.90 -6.81
C GLY A 264 -13.68 -37.50 -6.56
N GLY A 265 -12.65 -36.69 -6.78
CA GLY A 265 -11.28 -36.96 -6.39
C GLY A 265 -10.89 -36.22 -5.11
N ALA A 266 -9.59 -35.98 -4.94
CA ALA A 266 -9.08 -35.08 -3.91
C ALA A 266 -9.47 -33.61 -4.18
N SER A 267 -9.45 -32.80 -3.13
CA SER A 267 -9.55 -31.34 -3.19
C SER A 267 -8.38 -30.71 -2.43
N THR A 268 -8.08 -29.44 -2.73
CA THR A 268 -7.14 -28.63 -1.94
C THR A 268 -7.68 -27.21 -1.78
N THR A 269 -7.44 -26.61 -0.62
CA THR A 269 -8.05 -25.35 -0.18
C THR A 269 -6.95 -24.36 0.19
N PHE A 270 -7.04 -23.13 -0.32
CA PHE A 270 -5.95 -22.16 -0.28
C PHE A 270 -6.44 -20.72 -0.33
N ARG A 271 -5.68 -19.78 0.25
CA ARG A 271 -5.97 -18.34 0.19
C ARG A 271 -5.45 -17.70 -1.10
N VAL A 272 -6.22 -16.76 -1.65
CA VAL A 272 -5.86 -15.91 -2.78
C VAL A 272 -6.13 -14.43 -2.47
N ARG A 273 -5.44 -13.53 -3.18
CA ARG A 273 -5.63 -12.08 -3.08
C ARG A 273 -5.18 -11.39 -4.36
N LYS A 274 -6.12 -10.84 -5.16
CA LYS A 274 -5.79 -9.96 -6.28
C LYS A 274 -5.20 -8.64 -5.77
N ASP A 275 -5.86 -8.01 -4.81
CA ASP A 275 -5.52 -6.67 -4.33
C ASP A 275 -4.25 -6.60 -3.45
N PHE A 276 -3.86 -5.38 -3.06
CA PHE A 276 -2.98 -5.07 -1.94
C PHE A 276 -3.21 -3.65 -1.44
N VAL A 277 -2.61 -3.32 -0.29
CA VAL A 277 -2.49 -1.95 0.21
C VAL A 277 -1.00 -1.58 0.25
N PRO A 278 -0.54 -0.61 -0.57
CA PRO A 278 0.82 -0.09 -0.50
C PRO A 278 0.99 0.77 0.74
N ALA A 279 2.22 0.98 1.18
CA ALA A 279 2.58 1.90 2.25
C ALA A 279 3.94 2.56 1.94
N VAL A 280 4.28 3.62 2.66
CA VAL A 280 5.68 4.03 2.84
C VAL A 280 6.05 3.97 4.32
N SER A 281 7.33 3.77 4.59
CA SER A 281 7.99 4.10 5.85
C SER A 281 8.96 5.23 5.55
N THR A 282 8.91 6.28 6.34
CA THR A 282 9.56 7.57 6.07
C THR A 282 10.39 8.02 7.27
N LYS A 283 11.22 9.05 7.07
CA LYS A 283 12.01 9.70 8.13
C LYS A 283 12.57 11.02 7.62
N VAL A 284 12.32 12.11 8.35
CA VAL A 284 12.98 13.41 8.09
C VAL A 284 14.49 13.24 8.09
N SER A 285 15.13 13.73 7.03
CA SER A 285 16.57 13.55 6.84
C SER A 285 17.42 14.23 7.92
N GLU A 286 16.89 15.29 8.51
CA GLU A 286 17.54 16.15 9.51
C GLU A 286 16.49 16.52 10.57
N LYS A 287 16.78 16.26 11.85
CA LYS A 287 15.86 16.53 12.97
C LYS A 287 15.75 18.02 13.33
N VAL A 288 16.85 18.76 13.16
CA VAL A 288 17.01 20.16 13.54
C VAL A 288 17.51 20.93 12.32
N LEU A 289 16.72 21.88 11.84
CA LEU A 289 17.01 22.70 10.66
C LEU A 289 17.23 24.16 11.05
N ASP A 290 18.18 24.87 10.45
CA ASP A 290 18.29 26.33 10.58
C ASP A 290 17.33 27.08 9.63
N VAL A 291 17.04 28.36 9.93
CA VAL A 291 16.30 29.26 9.01
C VAL A 291 16.91 29.27 7.62
N ALA A 292 16.05 29.16 6.61
CA ALA A 292 16.33 29.06 5.18
C ALA A 292 16.96 27.72 4.71
N SER A 293 17.10 26.71 5.57
CA SER A 293 17.44 25.35 5.13
C SER A 293 16.31 24.72 4.30
N PRO A 294 16.65 23.88 3.29
CA PRO A 294 15.65 23.05 2.62
C PRO A 294 15.16 21.93 3.55
N VAL A 295 13.91 21.49 3.37
CA VAL A 295 13.37 20.31 4.08
C VAL A 295 13.48 19.08 3.17
N PHE A 296 13.91 17.95 3.74
CA PHE A 296 14.01 16.64 3.07
C PHE A 296 13.42 15.52 3.93
N ASP A 297 12.95 14.47 3.26
CA ASP A 297 12.49 13.21 3.86
C ASP A 297 12.97 12.02 3.01
N ASP A 298 13.33 10.91 3.67
CA ASP A 298 13.91 9.71 3.07
C ASP A 298 12.87 8.57 2.99
N VAL A 299 12.08 8.58 1.91
CA VAL A 299 10.89 7.74 1.71
C VAL A 299 11.27 6.31 1.28
N THR A 300 10.80 5.29 2.01
CA THR A 300 10.98 3.86 1.67
C THR A 300 9.65 3.18 1.36
N SER A 301 9.53 2.49 0.22
CA SER A 301 8.30 1.81 -0.19
C SER A 301 8.02 0.50 0.55
N GLY A 302 6.74 0.18 0.76
CA GLY A 302 6.31 -1.04 1.45
C GLY A 302 4.85 -1.40 1.19
N VAL A 303 4.29 -2.22 2.08
CA VAL A 303 2.89 -2.66 2.07
C VAL A 303 2.34 -2.57 3.50
N ALA A 304 1.04 -2.27 3.62
CA ALA A 304 0.43 -1.98 4.93
C ALA A 304 0.09 -3.23 5.77
N ASP A 305 0.12 -4.43 5.18
CA ASP A 305 -0.19 -5.69 5.87
C ASP A 305 0.67 -6.86 5.35
N ALA A 306 0.91 -7.88 6.18
CA ALA A 306 1.81 -8.99 5.85
C ALA A 306 1.26 -9.99 4.82
N ASP A 307 -0.04 -9.95 4.54
CA ASP A 307 -0.70 -10.71 3.45
C ASP A 307 -0.78 -9.87 2.15
N SER A 308 -0.24 -8.64 2.13
CA SER A 308 -0.15 -7.79 0.95
C SER A 308 1.19 -8.02 0.25
N TYR A 309 1.16 -8.09 -1.07
CA TYR A 309 2.35 -8.21 -1.91
C TYR A 309 2.28 -7.11 -2.96
N TRP A 310 3.35 -6.36 -3.19
CA TRP A 310 3.40 -5.40 -4.31
C TRP A 310 3.31 -6.18 -5.63
N VAL A 311 2.63 -5.63 -6.65
CA VAL A 311 2.55 -6.26 -7.98
C VAL A 311 3.86 -5.98 -8.73
N PRO A 312 4.61 -7.00 -9.21
CA PRO A 312 5.89 -6.78 -9.90
C PRO A 312 5.79 -5.72 -11.01
N ASP A 313 6.77 -4.82 -11.03
CA ASP A 313 6.92 -3.69 -11.96
C ASP A 313 5.74 -2.69 -12.03
N LEU A 314 4.75 -2.78 -11.13
CA LEU A 314 3.65 -1.83 -11.05
C LEU A 314 4.10 -0.51 -10.41
N GLU A 315 4.29 0.53 -11.22
CA GLU A 315 4.56 1.89 -10.71
C GLU A 315 3.35 2.43 -9.94
N LEU A 316 3.60 2.83 -8.68
CA LEU A 316 2.72 3.65 -7.87
C LEU A 316 3.42 4.97 -7.47
N GLN A 317 2.67 6.06 -7.47
CA GLN A 317 3.14 7.41 -7.10
C GLN A 317 2.61 7.79 -5.71
N ALA A 318 3.53 8.11 -4.80
CA ALA A 318 3.25 8.65 -3.48
C ALA A 318 3.30 10.19 -3.49
N ARG A 319 2.42 10.83 -2.71
CA ARG A 319 2.38 12.28 -2.51
C ARG A 319 2.63 12.62 -1.05
N GLY A 320 3.57 13.52 -0.79
CA GLY A 320 3.91 14.02 0.53
C GLY A 320 3.31 15.41 0.75
N TYR A 321 2.94 15.70 2.00
CA TYR A 321 2.39 16.97 2.45
C TYR A 321 3.17 17.40 3.71
N TYR A 322 3.91 18.50 3.62
CA TYR A 322 4.69 19.02 4.75
C TYR A 322 3.95 20.19 5.40
N PHE A 323 3.77 20.07 6.72
CA PHE A 323 3.16 21.05 7.62
C PHE A 323 4.27 21.70 8.45
N ASP A 324 4.12 22.98 8.79
CA ASP A 324 5.20 23.83 9.30
C ASP A 324 4.60 24.98 10.12
N GLY A 325 5.32 25.44 11.15
CA GLY A 325 4.82 26.47 12.08
C GLY A 325 4.01 25.91 13.25
N LEU A 326 4.13 24.61 13.51
CA LEU A 326 3.48 23.90 14.61
C LEU A 326 4.15 24.24 15.96
N ASP A 327 3.40 24.12 17.06
CA ASP A 327 3.85 24.51 18.40
C ASP A 327 4.04 23.34 19.38
N THR A 328 4.41 23.64 20.63
CA THR A 328 4.73 22.65 21.67
C THR A 328 3.52 21.85 22.16
N GLY A 329 2.29 22.27 21.85
CA GLY A 329 1.05 21.50 22.06
C GLY A 329 0.72 20.54 20.91
N ASP A 330 1.31 20.71 19.72
CA ASP A 330 1.16 19.78 18.60
C ASP A 330 2.07 18.55 18.73
N VAL A 331 3.21 18.67 19.42
CA VAL A 331 4.17 17.57 19.62
C VAL A 331 3.56 16.49 20.52
N GLY A 332 3.41 15.28 19.99
CA GLY A 332 2.70 14.16 20.64
C GLY A 332 1.21 14.06 20.28
N ASN A 333 0.64 15.06 19.60
CA ASN A 333 -0.76 15.04 19.15
C ASN A 333 -0.92 14.25 17.83
N VAL A 334 -0.62 12.95 17.86
CA VAL A 334 -0.66 12.09 16.67
C VAL A 334 -2.10 11.93 16.16
N ILE A 335 -2.36 12.34 14.91
CA ILE A 335 -3.69 12.22 14.30
C ILE A 335 -3.67 11.10 13.26
N THR A 336 -4.27 9.96 13.61
CA THR A 336 -4.42 8.80 12.70
C THR A 336 -5.55 9.00 11.68
N PRO A 337 -5.44 8.46 10.46
CA PRO A 337 -6.55 8.37 9.51
C PRO A 337 -7.66 7.43 10.00
N ASN A 338 -8.91 7.73 9.66
CA ASN A 338 -10.04 6.84 9.93
C ASN A 338 -10.03 5.65 8.97
N ALA A 339 -10.63 4.52 9.38
CA ALA A 339 -10.75 3.35 8.51
C ALA A 339 -11.53 3.70 7.22
N GLN A 340 -10.89 3.47 6.05
CA GLN A 340 -11.42 3.79 4.72
C GLN A 340 -11.63 5.30 4.45
N GLU A 341 -10.99 6.19 5.22
CA GLU A 341 -10.90 7.61 4.89
C GLU A 341 -10.09 7.81 3.59
N SER A 342 -10.52 8.74 2.72
CA SER A 342 -9.72 9.12 1.55
C SER A 342 -8.67 10.18 1.93
N ALA A 343 -7.59 10.27 1.15
CA ALA A 343 -6.53 11.25 1.41
C ALA A 343 -7.07 12.69 1.50
N ASP A 344 -8.05 13.02 0.65
CA ASP A 344 -8.67 14.34 0.60
C ASP A 344 -9.59 14.61 1.81
N ALA A 345 -10.23 13.58 2.35
CA ALA A 345 -11.03 13.69 3.57
C ALA A 345 -10.14 13.87 4.81
N PHE A 346 -9.01 13.15 4.88
CA PHE A 346 -8.03 13.29 5.96
C PHE A 346 -7.39 14.70 5.95
N LEU A 347 -6.92 15.17 4.79
CA LEU A 347 -6.34 16.51 4.66
C LEU A 347 -7.36 17.63 4.94
N ALA A 348 -8.63 17.47 4.53
CA ALA A 348 -9.70 18.41 4.90
C ALA A 348 -10.03 18.39 6.41
N ARG A 349 -9.90 17.24 7.07
CA ARG A 349 -10.04 17.10 8.52
C ARG A 349 -8.88 17.78 9.27
N LEU A 350 -7.65 17.66 8.78
CA LEU A 350 -6.49 18.40 9.31
C LEU A 350 -6.66 19.92 9.14
N ALA A 351 -7.08 20.39 7.95
CA ALA A 351 -7.35 21.81 7.71
C ALA A 351 -8.48 22.36 8.61
N THR A 352 -9.49 21.54 8.94
CA THR A 352 -10.56 21.90 9.88
C THR A 352 -10.05 22.09 11.33
N LEU A 353 -8.91 21.49 11.67
CA LEU A 353 -8.21 21.66 12.96
C LEU A 353 -7.18 22.82 12.92
N GLY A 354 -6.97 23.45 11.76
CA GLY A 354 -6.01 24.54 11.56
C GLY A 354 -4.72 24.15 10.85
N TYR A 355 -4.51 22.86 10.54
CA TYR A 355 -3.30 22.37 9.89
C TYR A 355 -3.44 22.38 8.37
N GLU A 356 -2.78 23.33 7.70
CA GLU A 356 -2.69 23.37 6.23
C GLU A 356 -1.25 23.08 5.75
N PRO A 357 -1.06 22.26 4.69
CA PRO A 357 0.28 21.91 4.20
C PRO A 357 0.91 23.07 3.41
N VAL A 358 2.11 23.47 3.79
CA VAL A 358 2.85 24.60 3.18
C VAL A 358 3.77 24.18 2.03
N ALA A 359 4.07 22.87 1.94
CA ALA A 359 4.91 22.29 0.90
C ALA A 359 4.51 20.84 0.60
N TYR A 360 5.05 20.31 -0.49
CA TYR A 360 4.63 19.05 -1.10
C TYR A 360 5.83 18.21 -1.53
N GLY A 361 5.65 16.89 -1.54
CA GLY A 361 6.63 15.91 -1.98
C GLY A 361 6.04 14.92 -2.99
N LYS A 362 6.91 14.23 -3.74
CA LYS A 362 6.53 13.18 -4.69
C LYS A 362 7.60 12.10 -4.75
N ALA A 363 7.18 10.84 -4.75
CA ALA A 363 8.02 9.68 -5.07
C ALA A 363 7.26 8.71 -6.00
N SER A 364 7.99 7.91 -6.78
CA SER A 364 7.45 6.82 -7.60
C SER A 364 8.21 5.52 -7.27
N PHE A 365 7.48 4.42 -7.13
CA PHE A 365 8.04 3.11 -6.76
C PHE A 365 7.42 1.99 -7.59
N THR A 366 8.21 0.97 -7.95
CA THR A 366 7.77 -0.22 -8.71
C THR A 366 7.80 -1.53 -7.90
N GLY A 367 8.23 -1.46 -6.63
CA GLY A 367 8.34 -2.60 -5.71
C GLY A 367 8.55 -2.15 -4.27
N VAL A 368 8.62 -3.10 -3.34
CA VAL A 368 8.93 -2.85 -1.91
C VAL A 368 10.42 -2.60 -1.66
N GLY A 369 10.75 -1.88 -0.60
CA GLY A 369 12.13 -1.63 -0.16
C GLY A 369 12.93 -0.66 -1.06
N GLN A 370 12.27 0.02 -1.99
CA GLN A 370 12.88 1.07 -2.81
C GLN A 370 12.90 2.38 -2.02
N GLN A 371 13.99 3.15 -2.14
CA GLN A 371 14.18 4.39 -1.39
C GLN A 371 14.25 5.61 -2.31
N ALA A 372 13.66 6.72 -1.89
CA ALA A 372 13.66 8.00 -2.58
C ALA A 372 13.78 9.15 -1.57
N ARG A 373 14.89 9.89 -1.61
CA ARG A 373 15.03 11.15 -0.87
C ARG A 373 14.25 12.25 -1.59
N VAL A 374 13.24 12.82 -0.94
CA VAL A 374 12.35 13.81 -1.51
C VAL A 374 12.62 15.18 -0.88
N GLN A 375 12.70 16.22 -1.72
CA GLN A 375 12.76 17.60 -1.27
C GLN A 375 11.36 18.19 -1.17
N ALA A 376 11.09 18.97 -0.13
CA ALA A 376 9.86 19.74 -0.02
C ALA A 376 9.80 20.84 -1.10
N MET A 377 8.68 20.94 -1.82
CA MET A 377 8.46 21.89 -2.92
C MET A 377 7.23 22.77 -2.64
N THR A 378 7.26 24.04 -3.04
CA THR A 378 6.15 25.00 -2.81
C THR A 378 4.90 24.73 -3.65
N LYS A 379 4.92 23.73 -4.56
CA LYS A 379 3.77 23.22 -5.32
C LYS A 379 3.93 21.73 -5.62
N PRO A 380 2.85 20.95 -5.86
CA PRO A 380 2.91 19.49 -6.00
C PRO A 380 3.73 18.88 -7.15
N ASP A 381 3.90 19.60 -8.27
CA ASP A 381 4.60 19.06 -9.47
C ASP A 381 5.49 20.11 -10.22
N ASP A 382 5.44 21.40 -9.86
CA ASP A 382 6.24 22.50 -10.46
C ASP A 382 6.41 23.67 -9.47
N GLY A 383 7.15 23.40 -8.39
CA GLY A 383 7.43 24.34 -7.30
C GLY A 383 8.87 24.86 -7.29
N ALA A 384 9.12 25.88 -6.48
CA ALA A 384 10.46 26.13 -5.97
C ALA A 384 10.72 25.19 -4.77
N ALA A 385 11.97 24.93 -4.42
CA ALA A 385 12.28 24.24 -3.17
C ALA A 385 11.75 25.05 -1.97
N TYR A 386 11.02 24.39 -1.08
CA TYR A 386 10.61 24.97 0.20
C TYR A 386 11.84 25.18 1.08
N ARG A 387 11.76 26.22 1.93
CA ARG A 387 12.79 26.55 2.91
C ARG A 387 12.12 26.97 4.21
N THR A 388 12.71 26.56 5.32
CA THR A 388 12.32 26.97 6.67
C THR A 388 12.36 28.49 6.82
N LYS A 389 11.50 29.01 7.69
CA LYS A 389 11.26 30.43 7.95
C LYS A 389 11.66 30.76 9.39
N GLN A 390 11.80 32.05 9.68
CA GLN A 390 12.05 32.58 11.03
C GLN A 390 11.01 32.15 12.08
N ASN A 391 9.83 31.67 11.66
CA ASN A 391 8.73 31.22 12.50
C ASN A 391 8.33 29.75 12.27
N SER A 392 9.16 28.91 11.63
CA SER A 392 8.78 27.55 11.22
C SER A 392 8.53 26.55 12.36
N GLY A 393 8.96 26.83 13.60
CA GLY A 393 8.58 26.01 14.76
C GLY A 393 8.88 24.53 14.58
N PHE A 394 7.91 23.66 14.88
CA PHE A 394 7.94 22.27 14.45
C PHE A 394 7.26 22.09 13.08
N GLY A 395 7.60 21.01 12.38
CA GLY A 395 6.94 20.58 11.16
C GLY A 395 6.92 19.06 11.03
N THR A 396 5.98 18.55 10.24
CA THR A 396 5.78 17.10 10.01
C THR A 396 5.40 16.83 8.56
N TRP A 397 5.73 15.64 8.07
CA TRP A 397 5.15 15.09 6.86
C TRP A 397 3.86 14.32 7.11
N VAL A 398 3.05 14.18 6.05
CA VAL A 398 1.98 13.21 5.85
C VAL A 398 2.12 12.66 4.43
N TRP A 399 2.12 11.34 4.28
CA TRP A 399 2.28 10.66 2.99
C TRP A 399 1.02 9.92 2.57
N VAL A 400 0.70 9.95 1.27
CA VAL A 400 -0.46 9.25 0.72
C VAL A 400 -0.17 8.54 -0.60
N PHE A 401 -0.80 7.38 -0.79
CA PHE A 401 -1.06 6.80 -2.10
C PHE A 401 -2.53 7.03 -2.44
N ARG A 402 -2.85 8.04 -3.25
CA ARG A 402 -4.22 8.19 -3.79
C ARG A 402 -4.45 7.19 -4.90
N ARG A 403 -5.43 6.29 -4.75
CA ARG A 403 -5.84 5.35 -5.80
C ARG A 403 -6.31 6.07 -7.06
N SER A 404 -6.98 7.22 -6.91
CA SER A 404 -7.49 8.03 -8.02
C SER A 404 -6.40 8.60 -8.93
N GLU A 405 -5.21 8.92 -8.39
CA GLU A 405 -4.06 9.45 -9.14
C GLU A 405 -3.27 8.36 -9.89
N GLN A 406 -3.39 7.08 -9.51
CA GLN A 406 -2.58 6.00 -10.09
C GLN A 406 -3.01 5.61 -11.51
N SER A 407 -2.15 4.85 -12.20
CA SER A 407 -2.45 4.26 -13.50
C SER A 407 -3.72 3.40 -13.48
N LYS A 408 -4.40 3.26 -14.65
CA LYS A 408 -5.62 2.44 -14.72
C LYS A 408 -5.40 0.96 -14.37
N GLN A 409 -4.20 0.45 -14.63
CA GLN A 409 -3.77 -0.88 -14.20
C GLN A 409 -3.64 -0.95 -12.66
N ALA A 410 -2.98 0.01 -12.02
CA ALA A 410 -2.87 0.07 -10.56
C ALA A 410 -4.24 0.20 -9.87
N GLN A 411 -5.17 0.94 -10.47
CA GLN A 411 -6.54 1.07 -9.95
C GLN A 411 -7.32 -0.26 -9.85
N GLU A 412 -6.87 -1.34 -10.52
CA GLU A 412 -7.44 -2.68 -10.38
C GLU A 412 -6.88 -3.50 -9.20
N TYR A 413 -5.73 -3.11 -8.65
CA TYR A 413 -5.04 -3.82 -7.56
C TYR A 413 -5.13 -3.10 -6.21
N LEU A 414 -5.41 -1.79 -6.21
CA LEU A 414 -5.56 -1.01 -4.99
C LEU A 414 -6.99 -1.09 -4.45
N ILE A 415 -7.13 -1.37 -3.15
CA ILE A 415 -8.43 -1.40 -2.46
C ILE A 415 -9.00 0.03 -2.35
N GLY A 416 -8.18 0.97 -1.89
CA GLY A 416 -8.51 2.37 -1.65
C GLY A 416 -7.24 3.22 -1.60
N ASP A 417 -7.31 4.38 -0.95
CA ASP A 417 -6.13 5.18 -0.63
C ASP A 417 -5.35 4.56 0.54
N TRP A 418 -4.05 4.86 0.64
CA TRP A 418 -3.27 4.71 1.87
C TRP A 418 -2.76 6.08 2.33
N ILE A 419 -2.63 6.28 3.64
CA ILE A 419 -2.38 7.56 4.30
C ILE A 419 -1.54 7.29 5.56
N SER A 420 -0.46 8.04 5.79
CA SER A 420 0.26 8.04 7.09
C SER A 420 -0.45 8.95 8.11
N PRO A 421 -0.36 8.67 9.42
CA PRO A 421 -0.72 9.64 10.45
C PRO A 421 0.04 10.98 10.33
N PHE A 422 -0.50 11.99 11.02
CA PHE A 422 0.08 13.32 11.17
C PHE A 422 0.78 13.45 12.52
N MET A 423 1.89 14.20 12.56
CA MET A 423 2.80 14.36 13.72
C MET A 423 3.42 13.04 14.21
N GLU A 424 3.73 12.10 13.32
CA GLU A 424 4.54 10.93 13.70
C GLU A 424 5.99 11.33 14.01
N ALA A 425 6.60 10.65 14.99
CA ALA A 425 7.92 11.02 15.50
C ALA A 425 9.05 10.90 14.45
N THR A 426 8.97 9.95 13.51
CA THR A 426 9.93 9.85 12.38
C THR A 426 9.75 10.96 11.36
N GLU A 427 8.53 11.48 11.23
CA GLU A 427 8.12 12.46 10.21
C GLU A 427 8.33 13.91 10.65
N SER A 428 8.70 14.11 11.92
CA SER A 428 8.69 15.41 12.58
C SER A 428 10.10 15.98 12.77
N ASN A 429 10.29 17.25 12.40
CA ASN A 429 11.50 18.04 12.61
C ASN A 429 11.19 19.36 13.35
N THR A 430 12.24 20.02 13.85
CA THR A 430 12.20 21.38 14.42
C THR A 430 13.05 22.35 13.58
N SER A 431 12.63 23.61 13.53
CA SER A 431 13.26 24.69 12.78
C SER A 431 13.74 25.80 13.71
N ARG A 432 15.06 25.90 13.86
CA ARG A 432 15.73 26.88 14.70
C ARG A 432 15.47 28.31 14.23
N ARG A 433 15.08 29.19 15.16
CA ARG A 433 14.97 30.63 14.92
C ARG A 433 16.31 31.32 15.09
N LYS A 434 16.55 32.40 14.34
CA LYS A 434 17.71 33.28 14.57
C LYS A 434 17.33 34.41 15.53
N LEU A 435 18.26 34.83 16.37
CA LEU A 435 18.04 35.95 17.30
C LEU A 435 18.57 37.26 16.72
N GLU A 436 17.95 38.35 17.15
CA GLU A 436 18.44 39.72 17.01
C GLU A 436 18.76 40.26 18.40
N VAL A 437 19.98 40.77 18.58
CA VAL A 437 20.53 41.23 19.86
C VAL A 437 21.05 42.65 19.68
N MET A 438 20.71 43.53 20.61
CA MET A 438 21.23 44.90 20.68
C MET A 438 21.69 45.19 22.12
N SER A 439 22.95 45.53 22.32
CA SER A 439 23.49 46.05 23.59
C SER A 439 23.79 47.54 23.50
N THR A 440 23.83 48.23 24.64
CA THR A 440 24.21 49.64 24.76
C THR A 440 24.61 49.92 26.21
N VAL A 441 25.91 50.10 26.44
CA VAL A 441 26.46 50.49 27.75
C VAL A 441 25.86 51.82 28.21
N THR A 442 25.64 51.95 29.52
CA THR A 442 25.04 53.16 30.12
C THR A 442 25.93 54.40 29.91
N GLU A 443 27.25 54.22 29.91
CA GLU A 443 28.26 55.27 29.72
C GLU A 443 29.39 54.74 28.83
N HIS A 444 29.77 55.45 27.77
CA HIS A 444 30.88 55.03 26.89
C HIS A 444 32.28 55.43 27.41
N SER A 445 32.34 56.23 28.47
CA SER A 445 33.58 56.64 29.13
C SER A 445 33.34 56.76 30.63
N ALA A 446 34.25 56.23 31.45
CA ALA A 446 34.15 56.22 32.90
C ALA A 446 35.53 56.35 33.58
N ASP A 447 35.54 56.68 34.88
CA ASP A 447 36.75 56.72 35.71
C ASP A 447 36.98 55.40 36.46
N ILE A 448 38.22 55.14 36.90
CA ILE A 448 38.52 54.02 37.82
C ILE A 448 37.68 54.15 39.10
N GLY A 449 37.02 53.06 39.48
CA GLY A 449 36.10 52.99 40.62
C GLY A 449 34.62 53.24 40.26
N ALA A 450 34.31 53.60 39.02
CA ALA A 450 32.91 53.64 38.54
C ALA A 450 32.28 52.24 38.49
N GLU A 451 30.96 52.16 38.64
CA GLU A 451 30.18 50.93 38.43
C GLU A 451 29.67 50.88 36.99
N LEU A 452 29.96 49.79 36.28
CA LEU A 452 29.63 49.63 34.85
C LEU A 452 28.32 48.88 34.66
N SER A 453 27.55 49.25 33.63
CA SER A 453 26.27 48.64 33.30
C SER A 453 25.92 48.71 31.81
N ASP A 454 25.08 47.77 31.35
CA ASP A 454 24.61 47.62 29.97
C ASP A 454 23.08 47.39 29.95
N THR A 455 22.43 47.76 28.84
CA THR A 455 21.02 47.48 28.56
C THR A 455 20.89 46.65 27.28
N ILE A 456 20.62 45.35 27.45
CA ILE A 456 20.59 44.37 26.36
C ILE A 456 19.15 44.09 25.96
N THR A 457 18.81 44.27 24.69
CA THR A 457 17.51 43.89 24.13
C THR A 457 17.68 42.70 23.18
N VAL A 458 16.93 41.63 23.43
CA VAL A 458 16.97 40.39 22.65
C VAL A 458 15.59 40.07 22.09
N SER A 459 15.53 39.68 20.82
CA SER A 459 14.31 39.21 20.16
C SER A 459 14.55 38.03 19.22
N GLY A 460 13.49 37.29 18.90
CA GLY A 460 13.49 36.15 17.98
C GLY A 460 13.21 34.79 18.63
N PHE A 461 13.30 34.69 19.96
CA PHE A 461 12.96 33.47 20.71
C PHE A 461 11.50 33.05 20.46
N PRO A 462 11.17 31.74 20.54
CA PRO A 462 9.81 31.27 20.77
C PRO A 462 9.13 31.98 21.96
N ALA A 463 7.80 32.09 21.95
CA ALA A 463 7.06 32.77 23.01
C ALA A 463 7.02 31.98 24.33
N ASP A 464 7.23 30.67 24.25
CA ASP A 464 7.32 29.67 25.31
C ASP A 464 8.78 29.29 25.64
N HIS A 465 9.76 30.06 25.16
CA HIS A 465 11.17 29.65 25.28
C HIS A 465 11.65 29.56 26.73
N GLY A 466 12.43 28.51 27.03
CA GLY A 466 12.85 28.14 28.38
C GLY A 466 11.79 27.38 29.17
N GLN A 467 10.60 27.12 28.59
CA GLN A 467 9.53 26.33 29.22
C GLN A 467 9.37 24.94 28.58
N TYR A 468 9.88 24.74 27.35
CA TYR A 468 9.79 23.46 26.67
C TYR A 468 10.81 22.46 27.24
N ALA A 469 10.30 21.39 27.87
CA ALA A 469 11.10 20.36 28.52
C ALA A 469 11.66 19.27 27.57
N GLY A 470 11.51 19.45 26.26
CA GLY A 470 11.90 18.45 25.25
C GLY A 470 10.87 17.33 25.06
N ASN A 471 11.14 16.43 24.12
CA ASN A 471 10.40 15.19 23.95
C ASN A 471 11.34 14.09 23.40
N GLU A 472 11.57 13.06 24.22
CA GLU A 472 12.48 11.94 23.92
C GLU A 472 12.00 11.08 22.74
N GLU A 473 10.69 10.84 22.60
CA GLU A 473 10.11 10.07 21.48
C GLU A 473 10.35 10.76 20.13
N TYR A 474 10.32 12.09 20.12
CA TYR A 474 10.52 12.91 18.92
C TYR A 474 11.99 13.27 18.66
N GLU A 475 12.95 12.80 19.47
CA GLU A 475 14.36 13.19 19.40
C GLU A 475 14.56 14.73 19.51
N PHE A 476 13.73 15.44 20.29
CA PHE A 476 13.81 16.90 20.48
C PHE A 476 14.30 17.26 21.89
N ALA A 477 15.37 18.05 21.99
CA ALA A 477 15.90 18.53 23.26
C ALA A 477 15.00 19.56 23.97
N ALA A 478 15.23 19.73 25.27
CA ALA A 478 14.69 20.86 26.04
C ALA A 478 15.34 22.19 25.60
N ASP A 479 14.59 23.28 25.73
CA ASP A 479 15.15 24.63 25.56
C ASP A 479 16.27 24.88 26.58
N ARG A 480 17.29 25.65 26.19
CA ARG A 480 18.22 26.21 27.17
C ARG A 480 17.55 27.39 27.90
N PRO A 481 17.34 27.33 29.23
CA PRO A 481 16.61 28.38 29.95
C PRO A 481 17.39 29.69 30.09
N TYR A 482 18.72 29.67 29.91
CA TYR A 482 19.61 30.80 30.14
C TYR A 482 20.51 31.11 28.95
N ALA A 483 20.78 32.40 28.77
CA ALA A 483 21.88 32.96 27.99
C ALA A 483 22.91 33.54 28.96
N THR A 484 24.17 33.70 28.53
CA THR A 484 25.21 34.31 29.34
C THR A 484 25.46 35.76 28.94
N VAL A 485 25.88 36.59 29.90
CA VAL A 485 26.53 37.87 29.64
C VAL A 485 27.89 37.83 30.30
N SER A 486 28.95 37.98 29.51
CA SER A 486 30.32 38.02 29.97
C SER A 486 30.90 39.43 29.80
N VAL A 487 31.73 39.88 30.72
CA VAL A 487 32.42 41.17 30.60
C VAL A 487 33.92 40.99 30.50
N TRP A 488 34.48 41.51 29.41
CA TRP A 488 35.87 41.41 29.05
C TRP A 488 36.59 42.74 29.23
N TRP A 489 37.73 42.73 29.89
CA TRP A 489 38.68 43.84 29.87
C TRP A 489 39.70 43.66 28.76
N SER A 490 40.07 44.75 28.08
CA SER A 490 41.30 44.80 27.30
C SER A 490 42.06 46.13 27.46
N GLY A 491 43.38 46.07 27.52
CA GLY A 491 44.23 47.23 27.80
C GLY A 491 45.67 46.83 28.08
N ASP A 492 46.54 47.81 28.31
CA ASP A 492 47.94 47.55 28.67
C ASP A 492 48.09 47.63 30.20
N PRO A 493 48.42 46.51 30.90
CA PRO A 493 48.45 46.48 32.35
C PRO A 493 49.64 47.26 32.96
N ASP A 494 50.70 47.48 32.18
CA ASP A 494 51.94 48.14 32.61
C ASP A 494 52.00 49.61 32.15
N ASN A 495 51.30 49.97 31.06
CA ASN A 495 51.32 51.30 30.45
C ASN A 495 49.94 51.73 29.90
N PRO A 496 49.05 52.30 30.74
CA PRO A 496 47.71 52.76 30.32
C PRO A 496 47.66 53.79 29.18
N SER A 497 48.79 54.39 28.80
CA SER A 497 48.88 55.25 27.60
C SER A 497 48.81 54.46 26.28
N ASN A 498 48.89 53.13 26.34
CA ASN A 498 48.95 52.22 25.20
C ASN A 498 47.63 51.42 24.97
N ASP A 499 46.60 51.58 25.82
CA ASP A 499 45.34 50.82 25.74
C ASP A 499 44.63 50.89 24.37
N GLU A 500 44.81 51.96 23.59
CA GLU A 500 44.23 52.07 22.24
C GLU A 500 44.81 51.03 21.26
N ALA A 501 45.99 50.45 21.55
CA ALA A 501 46.53 49.31 20.81
C ALA A 501 45.76 48.00 21.08
N TYR A 502 45.11 47.91 22.25
CA TYR A 502 44.29 46.77 22.70
C TYR A 502 42.78 47.07 22.62
N LYS A 503 42.40 47.99 21.73
CA LYS A 503 41.01 48.35 21.47
C LYS A 503 40.23 47.15 20.93
N PRO A 504 39.04 46.82 21.48
CA PRO A 504 38.24 45.69 21.05
C PRO A 504 38.00 45.67 19.54
N SER A 505 38.41 44.59 18.88
CA SER A 505 38.40 44.44 17.42
C SER A 505 38.24 42.96 17.04
N GLY A 506 37.44 42.69 16.00
CA GLY A 506 36.91 41.35 15.74
C GLY A 506 35.60 41.09 16.51
N GLY A 507 34.66 40.38 15.87
CA GLY A 507 33.34 40.16 16.47
C GLY A 507 33.30 39.08 17.56
N GLU A 508 34.29 38.17 17.56
CA GLU A 508 34.45 37.11 18.55
C GLU A 508 35.23 37.62 19.78
N VAL A 509 34.98 36.99 20.94
CA VAL A 509 35.74 37.26 22.17
C VAL A 509 37.22 36.87 22.03
N PRO A 510 38.14 37.59 22.70
CA PRO A 510 39.57 37.27 22.66
C PRO A 510 39.88 35.98 23.43
N THR A 511 41.06 35.42 23.20
CA THR A 511 41.65 34.44 24.13
C THR A 511 42.27 35.20 25.29
N GLU A 512 42.15 34.69 26.52
CA GLU A 512 42.75 35.36 27.69
C GLU A 512 44.27 35.43 27.60
N ASP A 513 44.81 36.64 27.67
CA ASP A 513 46.24 36.96 27.72
C ASP A 513 46.48 38.16 28.65
N ASP A 514 47.72 38.64 28.76
CA ASP A 514 48.05 39.71 29.71
C ASP A 514 47.37 41.06 29.42
N ASN A 515 46.80 41.22 28.22
CA ASN A 515 46.09 42.41 27.73
C ASN A 515 44.59 42.16 27.51
N HIS A 516 44.08 40.94 27.76
CA HIS A 516 42.68 40.53 27.58
C HIS A 516 42.24 39.59 28.71
N ARG A 517 41.28 39.99 29.54
CA ARG A 517 40.82 39.17 30.69
C ARG A 517 39.30 39.09 30.77
N LEU A 518 38.79 37.90 31.08
CA LEU A 518 37.40 37.74 31.48
C LEU A 518 37.24 38.19 32.94
N LEU A 519 36.38 39.18 33.20
CA LEU A 519 36.17 39.73 34.55
C LEU A 519 34.98 39.11 35.26
N ALA A 520 33.89 38.87 34.54
CA ALA A 520 32.65 38.36 35.08
C ALA A 520 31.85 37.61 34.01
N THR A 521 31.04 36.65 34.44
CA THR A 521 30.00 36.01 33.63
C THR A 521 28.76 35.84 34.51
N TRP A 522 27.59 36.23 33.99
CA TRP A 522 26.28 36.03 34.62
C TRP A 522 25.35 35.29 33.67
N GLU A 523 24.36 34.59 34.23
CA GLU A 523 23.27 33.98 33.46
C GLU A 523 22.04 34.88 33.51
N ILE A 524 21.38 35.09 32.36
CA ILE A 524 20.09 35.79 32.25
C ILE A 524 19.07 34.90 31.52
N PRO A 525 17.75 35.05 31.76
CA PRO A 525 16.74 34.24 31.09
C PRO A 525 16.82 34.33 29.57
N ALA A 526 16.87 33.18 28.88
CA ALA A 526 16.85 33.09 27.42
C ALA A 526 15.43 33.34 26.90
N MET A 527 15.01 34.60 26.84
CA MET A 527 13.68 34.99 26.37
C MET A 527 13.71 36.36 25.68
N ASN A 528 12.65 36.68 24.93
CA ASN A 528 12.47 38.00 24.33
C ASN A 528 12.30 39.07 25.43
N GLY A 529 13.06 40.16 25.38
CA GLY A 529 12.95 41.23 26.38
C GLY A 529 14.12 42.23 26.37
N THR A 530 14.06 43.20 27.28
CA THR A 530 15.15 44.14 27.58
C THR A 530 15.62 43.92 29.02
N PHE A 531 16.91 43.65 29.17
CA PHE A 531 17.59 43.28 30.41
C PHE A 531 18.58 44.37 30.82
N LYS A 532 18.73 44.60 32.12
CA LYS A 532 19.79 45.46 32.67
C LYS A 532 20.88 44.58 33.29
N ILE A 533 22.13 44.88 32.97
CA ILE A 533 23.32 44.18 33.45
C ILE A 533 24.17 45.16 34.26
N GLY A 534 24.77 44.70 35.36
CA GLY A 534 25.46 45.57 36.32
C GLY A 534 24.49 46.45 37.12
N ALA A 535 24.99 47.50 37.77
CA ALA A 535 24.20 48.44 38.60
C ALA A 535 23.37 47.75 39.71
N GLY A 536 23.82 46.60 40.21
CA GLY A 536 23.10 45.75 41.17
C GLY A 536 21.84 45.08 40.63
N ALA A 537 21.62 45.05 39.30
CA ALA A 537 20.50 44.33 38.69
C ALA A 537 20.63 42.82 38.91
N LEU A 538 19.51 42.11 39.07
CA LEU A 538 19.53 40.68 39.40
C LEU A 538 19.74 39.78 38.18
N ASP A 539 20.57 38.76 38.33
CA ASP A 539 20.75 37.67 37.37
C ASP A 539 19.57 36.67 37.39
N ALA A 540 19.64 35.61 36.57
CA ALA A 540 18.62 34.56 36.49
C ALA A 540 18.38 33.80 37.81
N HIS A 541 19.33 33.86 38.75
CA HIS A 541 19.28 33.17 40.05
C HIS A 541 18.89 34.10 41.20
N GLY A 542 18.71 35.40 40.91
CA GLY A 542 18.39 36.43 41.91
C GLY A 542 19.61 37.03 42.62
N ALA A 543 20.82 36.78 42.15
CA ALA A 543 22.04 37.40 42.65
C ALA A 543 22.29 38.77 41.97
N PRO A 544 22.71 39.82 42.69
CA PRO A 544 22.95 41.13 42.10
C PRO A 544 24.27 41.17 41.32
N MET A 545 24.20 41.60 40.07
CA MET A 545 25.32 41.80 39.17
C MET A 545 26.02 43.13 39.49
N TYR A 546 27.27 43.03 39.93
CA TYR A 546 28.14 44.17 40.23
C TYR A 546 29.41 44.09 39.39
N LEU A 547 29.83 45.22 38.82
CA LEU A 547 31.13 45.35 38.15
C LEU A 547 31.71 46.74 38.38
N THR A 548 32.83 46.79 39.11
CA THR A 548 33.59 48.03 39.31
C THR A 548 34.75 48.11 38.32
N ALA A 549 34.98 49.29 37.76
CA ALA A 549 36.11 49.58 36.88
C ALA A 549 37.44 49.66 37.68
N GLU A 550 38.07 48.53 37.99
CA GLU A 550 39.28 48.47 38.83
C GLU A 550 40.56 49.03 38.17
N ARG A 551 40.58 49.11 36.84
CA ARG A 551 41.77 49.41 36.02
C ARG A 551 41.41 50.22 34.77
N PRO A 552 42.32 51.03 34.21
CA PRO A 552 42.09 51.67 32.91
C PRO A 552 42.05 50.61 31.80
N GLY A 553 41.45 50.95 30.65
CA GLY A 553 41.32 50.03 29.52
C GLY A 553 39.97 50.18 28.81
N TRP A 554 39.58 49.13 28.12
CA TRP A 554 38.26 48.92 27.54
C TRP A 554 37.54 47.83 28.32
N TYR A 555 36.25 47.99 28.53
CA TYR A 555 35.38 46.99 29.14
C TYR A 555 34.23 46.71 28.17
N VAL A 556 34.05 45.45 27.76
CA VAL A 556 33.07 45.05 26.76
C VAL A 556 32.10 44.04 27.34
N PHE A 557 30.81 44.35 27.28
CA PHE A 557 29.73 43.41 27.61
C PHE A 557 29.43 42.58 26.38
N VAL A 558 29.45 41.24 26.51
CA VAL A 558 29.15 40.32 25.42
C VAL A 558 28.05 39.35 25.86
N TRP A 559 26.88 39.46 25.23
CA TRP A 559 25.76 38.52 25.39
C TRP A 559 25.95 37.31 24.48
N ARG A 560 25.65 36.11 24.97
CA ARG A 560 25.84 34.86 24.20
C ARG A 560 24.81 33.78 24.55
N PHE A 561 24.35 33.06 23.55
CA PHE A 561 23.49 31.89 23.67
C PHE A 561 24.02 30.75 22.79
N GLU A 562 24.31 29.60 23.40
CA GLU A 562 24.95 28.44 22.72
C GLU A 562 24.07 27.74 21.67
N GLY A 563 22.77 28.08 21.61
CA GLY A 563 21.82 27.43 20.71
C GLY A 563 21.32 26.07 21.22
N ASP A 564 20.13 25.71 20.78
CA ASP A 564 19.48 24.41 21.04
C ASP A 564 18.72 23.95 19.79
N ASP A 565 17.70 23.12 19.97
CA ASP A 565 16.90 22.53 18.90
C ASP A 565 15.81 23.48 18.36
N ARG A 566 15.50 24.58 19.06
CA ARG A 566 14.48 25.58 18.64
C ARG A 566 15.07 26.95 18.32
N VAL A 567 16.32 27.22 18.72
CA VAL A 567 17.00 28.51 18.49
C VAL A 567 18.47 28.32 18.09
N SER A 568 18.90 28.99 17.02
CA SER A 568 20.28 28.94 16.53
C SER A 568 21.24 29.64 17.52
N PRO A 569 22.51 29.22 17.61
CA PRO A 569 23.51 29.94 18.42
C PRO A 569 23.63 31.41 18.00
N ALA A 570 23.82 32.30 18.98
CA ALA A 570 23.90 33.74 18.75
C ALA A 570 24.81 34.44 19.78
N SER A 571 25.42 35.55 19.40
CA SER A 571 26.26 36.38 20.25
C SER A 571 26.12 37.85 19.84
N SER A 572 26.26 38.77 20.79
CA SER A 572 26.60 40.17 20.52
C SER A 572 28.09 40.29 20.12
N ARG A 573 28.55 41.47 19.71
CA ARG A 573 29.85 41.64 19.05
C ARG A 573 30.90 42.31 19.94
N TYR A 574 31.99 41.60 20.18
CA TYR A 574 33.13 42.13 20.96
C TYR A 574 33.73 43.45 20.41
N ASP A 575 33.61 43.74 19.11
CA ASP A 575 34.10 44.98 18.50
C ASP A 575 33.08 46.12 18.37
N ASP A 576 31.82 45.95 18.82
CA ASP A 576 30.82 47.01 18.73
C ASP A 576 31.22 48.24 19.56
N ALA A 577 30.93 49.42 19.03
CA ALA A 577 31.13 50.68 19.72
C ALA A 577 30.11 50.91 20.84
N TRP A 578 28.93 50.29 20.76
CA TRP A 578 27.87 50.40 21.76
C TRP A 578 28.03 49.41 22.93
N GLU A 579 28.77 48.32 22.75
CA GLU A 579 29.03 47.28 23.77
C GLU A 579 30.20 47.61 24.71
N ARG A 580 30.94 48.70 24.45
CA ARG A 580 32.20 49.02 25.18
C ARG A 580 32.22 50.36 25.91
N VAL A 581 32.83 50.33 27.09
CA VAL A 581 33.22 51.48 27.92
C VAL A 581 34.73 51.72 27.81
N ARG A 582 35.16 52.97 27.65
CA ARG A 582 36.56 53.38 27.88
C ARG A 582 36.74 53.79 29.34
N VAL A 583 37.55 53.06 30.11
CA VAL A 583 37.93 53.48 31.47
C VAL A 583 39.24 54.22 31.42
N LEU A 584 39.25 55.45 31.95
CA LEU A 584 40.41 56.34 31.99
C LEU A 584 41.10 56.29 33.36
N PRO A 585 42.43 56.47 33.42
CA PRO A 585 43.12 56.67 34.70
C PRO A 585 42.65 57.98 35.36
N PRO A 586 42.58 58.06 36.70
CA PRO A 586 42.14 59.25 37.40
C PRO A 586 43.03 60.44 37.04
N CYS A 587 42.42 61.56 36.65
CA CYS A 587 43.13 62.78 36.29
C CYS A 587 44.07 63.23 37.42
N GLU A 588 45.37 63.39 37.12
CA GLU A 588 46.25 64.13 38.03
C GLU A 588 45.71 65.55 38.19
N SER A 589 45.58 66.01 39.44
CA SER A 589 45.05 67.34 39.72
C SER A 589 45.99 68.42 39.19
N GLU A 590 45.49 69.24 38.25
CA GLU A 590 46.23 70.40 37.76
C GLU A 590 46.62 71.31 38.93
N LYS A 591 47.93 71.43 39.16
CA LYS A 591 48.49 72.34 40.17
C LYS A 591 48.29 73.77 39.68
N PRO A 592 47.74 74.69 40.48
CA PRO A 592 47.57 76.08 40.06
C PRO A 592 48.94 76.73 39.81
N CYS A 593 49.22 77.12 38.57
CA CYS A 593 50.42 77.88 38.22
C CYS A 593 50.18 79.40 38.28
N GLU A 594 51.22 80.12 38.71
CA GLU A 594 51.17 81.50 39.19
C GLU A 594 51.42 82.55 38.05
N PRO A 595 50.86 83.78 38.10
CA PRO A 595 50.83 84.67 36.93
C PRO A 595 51.88 85.82 36.93
N GLU A 596 52.87 85.73 36.03
CA GLU A 596 53.74 86.84 35.54
C GLU A 596 54.27 86.48 34.13
N LYS A 597 54.65 87.37 33.21
CA LYS A 597 54.46 88.84 33.00
C LYS A 597 54.66 89.15 31.49
N PRO A 598 54.33 90.35 30.96
CA PRO A 598 54.32 90.62 29.52
C PRO A 598 55.58 91.34 28.97
N GLU A 599 55.84 91.17 27.67
CA GLU A 599 56.57 92.13 26.82
C GLU A 599 55.82 92.35 25.48
N THR A 600 56.23 93.36 24.70
CA THR A 600 55.41 94.06 23.70
C THR A 600 56.01 94.05 22.26
N PRO A 601 55.27 94.50 21.21
CA PRO A 601 55.46 93.99 19.84
C PRO A 601 56.05 95.01 18.84
N PRO A 602 56.17 94.61 17.55
CA PRO A 602 55.96 95.50 16.41
C PRO A 602 54.77 95.06 15.50
N ALA A 603 54.33 95.97 14.63
CA ALA A 603 53.23 95.83 13.65
C ALA A 603 53.61 96.68 12.38
N PRO A 604 52.71 97.20 11.51
CA PRO A 604 51.35 96.82 11.09
C PRO A 604 51.15 96.79 9.54
N ALA A 605 49.96 96.38 9.08
CA ALA A 605 49.27 96.85 7.85
C ALA A 605 47.81 96.33 7.90
N GLU A 606 46.81 97.13 8.31
CA GLU A 606 45.98 98.03 7.47
C GLU A 606 45.34 97.32 6.25
N ALA A 607 44.02 97.04 6.20
CA ALA A 607 42.83 97.92 6.19
C ALA A 607 42.63 98.62 4.82
N THR A 608 41.42 98.74 4.25
CA THR A 608 40.17 99.28 4.85
C THR A 608 38.84 98.66 4.35
N THR A 609 37.72 99.09 4.96
CA THR A 609 36.30 98.70 4.76
C THR A 609 35.51 99.87 4.10
N PRO A 610 34.15 100.09 4.14
CA PRO A 610 33.00 99.33 4.70
C PRO A 610 31.60 99.35 3.95
N ASN A 611 30.66 98.50 4.43
CA ASN A 611 29.17 98.70 4.55
C ASN A 611 28.24 98.84 3.30
N PRO A 612 26.86 98.72 3.42
CA PRO A 612 25.98 98.23 4.52
C PRO A 612 24.85 97.20 4.09
N ARG A 613 23.95 96.82 5.03
CA ARG A 613 22.71 95.97 4.87
C ARG A 613 21.46 96.80 4.42
N PRO A 614 20.24 96.25 4.03
CA PRO A 614 19.25 95.62 4.97
C PRO A 614 18.10 94.67 4.44
N SER A 615 17.35 94.08 5.41
CA SER A 615 15.87 93.80 5.46
C SER A 615 15.15 92.58 4.79
N LEU A 616 13.98 92.23 5.35
CA LEU A 616 12.99 91.14 5.06
C LEU A 616 11.57 91.71 4.76
N PRO A 617 10.63 90.95 4.16
CA PRO A 617 9.37 90.49 4.82
C PRO A 617 8.95 89.04 4.36
N VAL A 618 7.90 88.26 4.79
CA VAL A 618 6.54 88.41 5.39
C VAL A 618 5.44 88.86 4.38
N THR A 619 4.18 88.36 4.24
CA THR A 619 3.25 87.38 4.90
C THR A 619 3.00 86.11 4.00
N GLY A 620 2.03 85.18 4.19
CA GLY A 620 1.13 84.78 5.31
C GLY A 620 -0.40 84.63 4.97
N GLY A 621 -1.01 83.45 5.21
CA GLY A 621 -2.47 83.12 5.16
C GLY A 621 -3.04 82.66 3.78
N ASP A 622 -4.22 82.02 3.63
CA ASP A 622 -5.11 81.28 4.58
C ASP A 622 -6.18 80.38 3.83
N VAL A 623 -7.05 79.68 4.59
CA VAL A 623 -8.13 78.68 4.23
C VAL A 623 -9.01 78.86 2.96
N SER A 624 -9.52 77.75 2.38
CA SER A 624 -10.98 77.41 2.30
C SER A 624 -11.33 76.10 1.51
N LEU A 625 -12.46 75.47 1.85
CA LEU A 625 -13.16 74.43 1.05
C LEU A 625 -14.00 75.03 -0.10
N ALA A 626 -14.34 74.21 -1.10
CA ALA A 626 -15.62 74.27 -1.84
C ALA A 626 -15.95 72.89 -2.47
N SER A 627 -17.24 72.52 -2.52
CA SER A 627 -17.71 71.24 -3.10
C SER A 627 -19.04 71.42 -3.86
N VAL A 628 -19.20 70.77 -5.01
CA VAL A 628 -20.41 70.83 -5.87
C VAL A 628 -20.74 69.44 -6.44
N LEU A 629 -22.03 69.17 -6.66
CA LEU A 629 -22.60 67.91 -7.18
C LEU A 629 -23.46 68.15 -8.44
N ALA A 630 -23.93 67.05 -9.05
CA ALA A 630 -25.08 66.97 -9.99
C ALA A 630 -24.79 67.39 -11.47
N VAL A 631 -25.49 66.91 -12.52
CA VAL A 631 -26.53 65.85 -12.65
C VAL A 631 -26.70 65.35 -14.11
N SER A 632 -27.27 64.13 -14.27
CA SER A 632 -28.11 63.49 -15.34
C SER A 632 -28.50 64.24 -16.66
N ALA A 633 -28.92 63.64 -17.80
CA ALA A 633 -28.98 62.25 -18.34
C ALA A 633 -29.53 62.26 -19.83
N LEU A 634 -30.06 61.11 -20.33
CA LEU A 634 -30.73 60.82 -21.64
C LEU A 634 -29.75 60.49 -22.81
N ALA A 635 -29.85 59.38 -23.59
CA ALA A 635 -30.96 58.64 -24.28
C ALA A 635 -31.34 59.27 -25.64
N ILE A 636 -31.64 58.58 -26.76
CA ILE A 636 -32.28 57.26 -27.04
C ILE A 636 -31.60 56.53 -28.25
N GLY A 637 -31.90 55.23 -28.52
CA GLY A 637 -31.42 54.42 -29.67
C GLY A 637 -32.05 54.74 -31.05
N ALA A 638 -32.19 53.84 -32.03
CA ALA A 638 -31.95 52.38 -32.14
C ALA A 638 -31.94 51.94 -33.65
N ILE A 639 -31.90 50.62 -33.96
CA ILE A 639 -32.29 49.98 -35.26
C ILE A 639 -31.30 50.22 -36.46
N LEU A 640 -30.91 49.27 -37.34
CA LEU A 640 -31.29 47.87 -37.66
C LEU A 640 -30.15 47.11 -38.43
N SER A 641 -29.98 45.78 -38.23
CA SER A 641 -29.53 44.74 -39.22
C SER A 641 -28.09 44.78 -39.85
N ILE A 642 -27.43 43.69 -40.33
CA ILE A 642 -27.69 42.21 -40.38
C ILE A 642 -26.39 41.39 -40.65
N VAL A 643 -26.24 40.18 -40.04
CA VAL A 643 -25.45 38.97 -40.51
C VAL A 643 -23.89 39.12 -40.65
N VAL A 644 -23.01 38.13 -40.36
CA VAL A 644 -23.07 36.64 -40.32
C VAL A 644 -22.37 36.03 -39.07
N ARG A 645 -22.78 34.78 -38.73
CA ARG A 645 -21.95 33.65 -38.21
C ARG A 645 -21.80 33.40 -36.68
N TRP A 646 -22.69 32.52 -36.20
CA TRP A 646 -22.42 31.38 -35.30
C TRP A 646 -22.04 31.61 -33.82
N ARG A 647 -23.04 31.43 -32.92
CA ARG A 647 -23.14 30.23 -32.06
C ARG A 647 -24.56 30.07 -31.46
N ARG A 648 -25.02 28.82 -31.35
CA ARG A 648 -26.28 28.29 -30.78
C ARG A 648 -26.11 26.75 -30.79
N ARG A 649 -26.53 25.91 -29.84
CA ARG A 649 -27.65 25.81 -28.87
C ARG A 649 -27.20 24.85 -27.72
N TYR A 650 -27.85 24.69 -26.56
CA TYR A 650 -28.77 25.51 -25.71
C TYR A 650 -29.09 24.74 -24.40
N ASP A 651 -29.36 25.43 -23.29
CA ASP A 651 -29.74 24.83 -21.98
C ASP A 651 -31.25 24.68 -21.74
N ARG A 652 -31.61 23.81 -20.76
CA ARG A 652 -32.47 24.03 -19.54
C ARG A 652 -33.21 22.74 -19.10
N PHE A 653 -33.36 22.36 -17.81
CA PHE A 653 -33.95 23.00 -16.58
C PHE A 653 -35.48 23.17 -16.68
N LYS A 654 -36.35 22.95 -15.67
CA LYS A 654 -36.32 22.52 -14.23
C LYS A 654 -37.79 22.07 -13.87
N HIS A 655 -38.25 21.54 -12.72
CA HIS A 655 -37.73 21.30 -11.34
C HIS A 655 -38.52 20.15 -10.63
N TRP A 656 -38.05 19.78 -9.42
CA TRP A 656 -38.69 19.16 -8.23
C TRP A 656 -40.24 19.06 -8.06
N THR A 657 -40.69 18.02 -7.31
CA THR A 657 -41.28 18.16 -5.93
C THR A 657 -41.53 16.80 -5.22
N MET A 658 -41.66 16.82 -3.89
CA MET A 658 -42.06 15.67 -3.02
C MET A 658 -43.45 15.89 -2.40
N ARG A 659 -44.25 14.82 -2.22
CA ARG A 659 -44.93 14.47 -0.94
C ARG A 659 -45.68 13.13 -0.98
N TRP A 660 -45.71 12.46 0.18
CA TRP A 660 -46.61 11.35 0.59
C TRP A 660 -48.01 11.91 0.98
N PRO A 661 -49.13 11.14 1.14
CA PRO A 661 -49.19 10.03 2.12
C PRO A 661 -50.28 8.90 1.98
N ILE A 662 -50.22 7.91 2.89
CA ILE A 662 -51.23 6.88 3.24
C ILE A 662 -51.50 5.85 2.10
N ARG A 663 -51.47 4.52 2.30
CA ARG A 663 -51.84 3.70 3.47
C ARG A 663 -50.93 2.49 3.65
#